data_AF-A0AAU5UI78-F1
#
_entry.id   AF-A0AAU5UI78-F1
#
_cell.length_a   1.000
_cell.length_b   1.000
_cell.length_c   1.000
_cell.angle_alpha   90.00
_cell.angle_beta   90.00
_cell.angle_gamma   90.00
#
_symmetry.space_group_name_H-M   'P 1'
#
loop_
_entity.id
_entity.type
_entity.pdbx_description
1 polymer ?
#
loop_
_entity_poly.entity_id
_entity_poly.type
_entity_poly.pdbx_seq_one_letter_code
_entity_poly.pdbx_strand_id
1 'polypeptide(L)'
;MTTTATSRRGRVGTRVGMLVGLLAGFVVAEVAVAVGYLLAIGWGWHQLVDSFMVTNGLMALTFGLCGAVIAWHRPSNPIGWLFLADGIGHATTPLAGAFAQYLAENGASIAAQRVFVTISIAAWPWSIGLFLPLALLLFPTGRLLSPRWRWAAIGIIATAPLFVVEMVGSGDPISPGLPRGYLAIPSYDSLQPLWTVAELRNLAAILLAVVCLTIRYRRADEKGRRQLLWLLLASVIAILFVTPWAFVAGTPILVLLAIPLIPISVAVAIVRYQLLDIRLVISRALTWGLLSLVAIGSYAVLVALLDSLITSQVGRSAAVTVFVALIIAPVLPRLQQLVDRALYGDRHDPARVASRVGEQLSAGLPGVVAAIRSALRLPYAALTVDGAVIAMDGRPGEVVAVELSYGGEVVGSLDVGLRSGESGLSSADRNVLALVAVPLAVAVHATRLSAELQTSREKLISAREEERRRLRRDLHDGLGPTLTGIAFSADAAANLITTDTTQAVDLLTRLRADTRTAIGDIRRLVDDLRPPALDELGLVGALRQRADQLSYRADGATIRVAVSASGLPTLPAALEVAAYRIATEALTNVVRHSRATSAVLALRCGNDLEIEVTDDGPPNGAWHPGVGLQAMRERAAELGGKFEAGPTPRGGRVCARFPLVTLETR
;
A
#
# COMPACT_ATOMS: atom_id res chain seq x y z
N MET A 1 -41.37 -24.80 23.32
CA MET A 1 -42.05 -23.62 22.73
C MET A 1 -41.24 -22.95 21.61
N THR A 2 -40.31 -23.64 20.93
CA THR A 2 -39.38 -23.04 19.95
C THR A 2 -39.55 -23.52 18.51
N THR A 3 -40.52 -24.41 18.23
CA THR A 3 -40.78 -24.99 16.89
C THR A 3 -41.85 -24.26 16.07
N THR A 4 -42.55 -23.27 16.62
CA THR A 4 -43.62 -22.52 15.92
C THR A 4 -43.16 -21.23 15.24
N ALA A 5 -41.94 -20.74 15.52
CA ALA A 5 -41.43 -19.48 14.98
C ALA A 5 -40.84 -19.60 13.55
N THR A 6 -40.30 -20.76 13.20
CA THR A 6 -39.67 -21.02 11.89
C THR A 6 -40.68 -21.26 10.78
N SER A 7 -41.83 -21.89 11.06
CA SER A 7 -42.90 -22.10 10.06
C SER A 7 -43.65 -20.82 9.69
N ARG A 8 -43.72 -19.85 10.61
CA ARG A 8 -44.37 -18.54 10.38
C ARG A 8 -43.55 -17.65 9.42
N ARG A 9 -42.21 -17.65 9.53
CA ARG A 9 -41.33 -16.88 8.62
C ARG A 9 -41.36 -17.40 7.18
N GLY A 10 -41.44 -18.72 6.98
CA GLY A 10 -41.54 -19.33 5.65
C GLY A 10 -42.85 -19.00 4.91
N ARG A 11 -43.99 -19.03 5.62
CA ARG A 11 -45.33 -18.71 5.05
C ARG A 11 -45.53 -17.23 4.73
N VAL A 12 -44.97 -16.32 5.52
CA VAL A 12 -45.05 -14.88 5.26
C VAL A 12 -44.22 -14.50 4.02
N GLY A 13 -43.04 -15.11 3.84
CA GLY A 13 -42.22 -14.91 2.64
C GLY A 13 -42.91 -15.37 1.35
N THR A 14 -43.63 -16.49 1.38
CA THR A 14 -44.37 -17.02 0.20
C THR A 14 -45.54 -16.14 -0.20
N ARG A 15 -46.32 -15.61 0.77
CA ARG A 15 -47.44 -14.71 0.47
C ARG A 15 -47.00 -13.37 -0.10
N VAL A 16 -45.94 -12.78 0.46
CA VAL A 16 -45.38 -11.53 -0.04
C VAL A 16 -44.79 -11.72 -1.43
N GLY A 17 -44.08 -12.83 -1.68
CA GLY A 17 -43.57 -13.17 -3.01
C GLY A 17 -44.70 -13.31 -4.04
N MET A 18 -45.78 -14.00 -3.70
CA MET A 18 -46.95 -14.14 -4.58
C MET A 18 -47.59 -12.78 -4.89
N LEU A 19 -47.79 -11.92 -3.89
CA LEU A 19 -48.34 -10.58 -4.09
C LEU A 19 -47.45 -9.72 -4.99
N VAL A 20 -46.13 -9.73 -4.76
CA VAL A 20 -45.16 -9.01 -5.60
C VAL A 20 -45.19 -9.52 -7.04
N GLY A 21 -45.24 -10.84 -7.23
CA GLY A 21 -45.36 -11.45 -8.56
C GLY A 21 -46.65 -11.07 -9.28
N LEU A 22 -47.79 -11.05 -8.57
CA LEU A 22 -49.07 -10.62 -9.12
C LEU A 22 -49.08 -9.16 -9.55
N LEU A 23 -48.56 -8.25 -8.70
CA LEU A 23 -48.50 -6.82 -9.02
C LEU A 23 -47.54 -6.54 -10.19
N ALA A 24 -46.37 -7.20 -10.23
CA ALA A 24 -45.43 -7.07 -11.34
C ALA A 24 -46.01 -7.64 -12.64
N GLY A 25 -46.65 -8.81 -12.56
CA GLY A 25 -47.36 -9.42 -13.69
C GLY A 25 -48.49 -8.53 -14.21
N PHE A 26 -49.22 -7.87 -13.31
CA PHE A 26 -50.25 -6.90 -13.67
C PHE A 26 -49.69 -5.72 -14.47
N VAL A 27 -48.59 -5.11 -14.01
CA VAL A 27 -47.90 -4.03 -14.76
C VAL A 27 -47.50 -4.48 -16.16
N VAL A 28 -46.86 -5.65 -16.29
CA VAL A 28 -46.43 -6.18 -17.58
C VAL A 28 -47.64 -6.48 -18.49
N ALA A 29 -48.71 -7.03 -17.92
CA ALA A 29 -49.93 -7.32 -18.65
C ALA A 29 -50.63 -6.04 -19.15
N GLU A 30 -50.75 -5.00 -18.32
CA GLU A 30 -51.33 -3.71 -18.72
C GLU A 30 -50.56 -3.10 -19.89
N VAL A 31 -49.22 -3.05 -19.80
CA VAL A 31 -48.38 -2.53 -20.89
C VAL A 31 -48.51 -3.40 -22.15
N ALA A 32 -48.50 -4.72 -22.03
CA ALA A 32 -48.62 -5.63 -23.18
C ALA A 32 -49.99 -5.50 -23.87
N VAL A 33 -51.08 -5.39 -23.12
CA VAL A 33 -52.43 -5.18 -23.66
C VAL A 33 -52.53 -3.82 -24.34
N ALA A 34 -52.00 -2.77 -23.71
CA ALA A 34 -52.03 -1.43 -24.27
C ALA A 34 -51.25 -1.35 -25.59
N VAL A 35 -50.04 -1.93 -25.64
CA VAL A 35 -49.23 -2.01 -26.87
C VAL A 35 -49.91 -2.87 -27.93
N GLY A 36 -50.41 -4.06 -27.56
CA GLY A 36 -51.08 -4.97 -28.49
C GLY A 36 -52.32 -4.35 -29.13
N TYR A 37 -53.12 -3.63 -28.34
CA TYR A 37 -54.28 -2.91 -28.85
C TYR A 37 -53.89 -1.75 -29.78
N LEU A 38 -52.90 -0.93 -29.41
CA LEU A 38 -52.47 0.19 -30.27
C LEU A 38 -51.87 -0.29 -31.61
N LEU A 39 -51.15 -1.41 -31.61
CA LEU A 39 -50.68 -2.03 -32.84
C LEU A 39 -51.84 -2.57 -33.69
N ALA A 40 -52.88 -3.11 -33.06
CA ALA A 40 -54.05 -3.64 -33.75
C ALA A 40 -54.87 -2.54 -34.46
N ILE A 41 -54.92 -1.33 -33.91
CA ILE A 41 -55.54 -0.16 -34.55
C ILE A 41 -54.61 0.56 -35.55
N GLY A 42 -53.42 0.00 -35.81
CA GLY A 42 -52.51 0.48 -36.85
C GLY A 42 -51.76 1.78 -36.52
N TRP A 43 -51.61 2.13 -35.24
CA TRP A 43 -50.87 3.34 -34.87
C TRP A 43 -49.41 3.27 -35.30
N GLY A 44 -48.95 4.35 -35.94
CA GLY A 44 -47.56 4.49 -36.36
C GLY A 44 -46.63 4.86 -35.21
N TRP A 45 -45.31 4.72 -35.42
CA TRP A 45 -44.28 5.04 -34.43
C TRP A 45 -44.39 6.47 -33.86
N HIS A 46 -44.62 7.47 -34.70
CA HIS A 46 -44.75 8.87 -34.23
C HIS A 46 -45.96 9.04 -33.30
N GLN A 47 -47.11 8.45 -33.62
CA GLN A 47 -48.31 8.52 -32.76
C GLN A 47 -48.08 7.86 -31.39
N LEU A 48 -47.33 6.75 -31.36
CA LEU A 48 -46.95 6.07 -30.10
C LEU A 48 -46.03 6.94 -29.23
N VAL A 49 -45.13 7.71 -29.85
CA VAL A 49 -44.23 8.61 -29.12
C VAL A 49 -44.99 9.85 -28.65
N ASP A 50 -45.77 10.49 -29.52
CA ASP A 50 -46.49 11.75 -29.24
C ASP A 50 -47.58 11.58 -28.17
N SER A 51 -48.17 10.39 -28.08
CA SER A 51 -49.17 10.03 -27.05
C SER A 51 -48.56 9.66 -25.68
N PHE A 52 -47.23 9.78 -25.52
CA PHE A 52 -46.49 9.35 -24.32
C PHE A 52 -46.62 7.85 -24.00
N MET A 53 -47.18 7.01 -24.89
CA MET A 53 -47.30 5.56 -24.67
C MET A 53 -45.93 4.91 -24.47
N VAL A 54 -44.95 5.24 -25.32
CA VAL A 54 -43.60 4.66 -25.24
C VAL A 54 -42.93 5.03 -23.91
N THR A 55 -43.01 6.31 -23.53
CA THR A 55 -42.38 6.81 -22.30
C THR A 55 -43.07 6.26 -21.05
N ASN A 56 -44.39 6.29 -20.98
CA ASN A 56 -45.15 5.73 -19.85
C ASN A 56 -45.00 4.21 -19.76
N GLY A 57 -45.02 3.49 -20.88
CA GLY A 57 -44.79 2.05 -20.90
C GLY A 57 -43.40 1.67 -20.39
N LEU A 58 -42.36 2.42 -20.78
CA LEU A 58 -41.01 2.18 -20.27
C LEU A 58 -40.88 2.55 -18.78
N MET A 59 -41.46 3.66 -18.33
CA MET A 59 -41.52 3.99 -16.90
C MET A 59 -42.26 2.91 -16.12
N ALA A 60 -43.41 2.44 -16.61
CA ALA A 60 -44.19 1.38 -16.01
C ALA A 60 -43.36 0.11 -15.79
N LEU A 61 -42.71 -0.38 -16.84
CA LEU A 61 -41.87 -1.57 -16.77
C LEU A 61 -40.68 -1.36 -15.84
N THR A 62 -39.98 -0.23 -15.92
CA THR A 62 -38.78 -0.01 -15.11
C THR A 62 -39.10 0.20 -13.64
N PHE A 63 -40.07 1.05 -13.28
CA PHE A 63 -40.51 1.20 -11.89
C PHE A 63 -41.17 -0.08 -11.36
N GLY A 64 -42.06 -0.71 -12.12
CA GLY A 64 -42.75 -1.94 -11.72
C GLY A 64 -41.78 -3.10 -11.47
N LEU A 65 -40.88 -3.39 -12.42
CA LEU A 65 -39.92 -4.49 -12.27
C LEU A 65 -38.86 -4.18 -11.19
N CYS A 66 -38.34 -2.96 -11.13
CA CYS A 66 -37.39 -2.57 -10.07
C CYS A 66 -38.04 -2.62 -8.70
N GLY A 67 -39.28 -2.14 -8.59
CA GLY A 67 -40.10 -2.23 -7.38
C GLY A 67 -40.33 -3.67 -6.95
N ALA A 68 -40.65 -4.55 -7.91
CA ALA A 68 -40.82 -5.98 -7.66
C ALA A 68 -39.53 -6.63 -7.14
N VAL A 69 -38.39 -6.34 -7.77
CA VAL A 69 -37.08 -6.86 -7.36
C VAL A 69 -36.74 -6.40 -5.94
N ILE A 70 -36.98 -5.12 -5.61
CA ILE A 70 -36.76 -4.58 -4.26
C ILE A 70 -37.72 -5.21 -3.26
N ALA A 71 -39.02 -5.27 -3.54
CA ALA A 71 -40.03 -5.81 -2.63
C ALA A 71 -39.85 -7.32 -2.39
N TRP A 72 -39.38 -8.07 -3.39
CA TRP A 72 -39.05 -9.48 -3.27
C TRP A 72 -37.84 -9.72 -2.34
N HIS A 73 -36.74 -8.98 -2.54
CA HIS A 73 -35.51 -9.18 -1.76
C HIS A 73 -35.54 -8.45 -0.40
N ARG A 74 -36.29 -7.36 -0.30
CA ARG A 74 -36.36 -6.45 0.87
C ARG A 74 -37.82 -6.05 1.12
N PRO A 75 -38.70 -6.98 1.52
CA PRO A 75 -40.15 -6.73 1.66
C PRO A 75 -40.50 -5.66 2.71
N SER A 76 -39.63 -5.44 3.69
CA SER A 76 -39.78 -4.38 4.70
C SER A 76 -39.35 -3.00 4.21
N ASN A 77 -38.75 -2.88 3.03
CA ASN A 77 -38.35 -1.59 2.45
C ASN A 77 -39.53 -1.00 1.65
N PRO A 78 -40.16 0.10 2.11
CA PRO A 78 -41.31 0.70 1.44
C PRO A 78 -41.03 1.16 0.00
N ILE A 79 -39.76 1.41 -0.36
CA ILE A 79 -39.39 1.89 -1.71
C ILE A 79 -39.81 0.89 -2.80
N GLY A 80 -39.71 -0.41 -2.54
CA GLY A 80 -40.14 -1.42 -3.52
C GLY A 80 -41.64 -1.37 -3.81
N TRP A 81 -42.44 -1.11 -2.77
CA TRP A 81 -43.90 -0.98 -2.89
C TRP A 81 -44.31 0.35 -3.53
N LEU A 82 -43.61 1.44 -3.22
CA LEU A 82 -43.82 2.74 -3.87
C LEU A 82 -43.54 2.65 -5.37
N PHE A 83 -42.45 1.97 -5.76
CA PHE A 83 -42.10 1.76 -7.17
C PHE A 83 -43.07 0.81 -7.90
N LEU A 84 -43.63 -0.20 -7.21
CA LEU A 84 -44.70 -1.03 -7.78
C LEU A 84 -45.97 -0.20 -8.04
N ALA A 85 -46.38 0.63 -7.07
CA ALA A 85 -47.53 1.51 -7.22
C ALA A 85 -47.31 2.54 -8.35
N ASP A 86 -46.10 3.07 -8.45
CA ASP A 86 -45.65 3.95 -9.54
C ASP A 86 -45.73 3.28 -10.90
N GLY A 87 -45.21 2.05 -11.01
CA GLY A 87 -45.26 1.25 -12.22
C GLY A 87 -46.70 0.97 -12.69
N ILE A 88 -47.62 0.73 -11.75
CA ILE A 88 -49.05 0.58 -12.04
C ILE A 88 -49.63 1.90 -12.57
N GLY A 89 -49.39 3.04 -11.91
CA GLY A 89 -49.90 4.34 -12.38
C GLY A 89 -49.44 4.67 -13.81
N HIS A 90 -48.18 4.37 -14.13
CA HIS A 90 -47.64 4.52 -15.47
C HIS A 90 -48.15 3.49 -16.48
N ALA A 91 -48.52 2.28 -16.08
CA ALA A 91 -49.09 1.27 -16.97
C ALA A 91 -50.57 1.53 -17.26
N THR A 92 -51.32 1.97 -16.25
CA THR A 92 -52.75 2.25 -16.33
C THR A 92 -53.03 3.46 -17.21
N THR A 93 -52.16 4.47 -17.21
CA THR A 93 -52.29 5.68 -18.05
C THR A 93 -52.49 5.35 -19.54
N PRO A 94 -51.54 4.68 -20.21
CA PRO A 94 -51.67 4.29 -21.61
C PRO A 94 -52.79 3.30 -21.88
N LEU A 95 -53.02 2.32 -20.98
CA LEU A 95 -54.09 1.35 -21.14
C LEU A 95 -55.47 2.00 -21.12
N ALA A 96 -55.73 2.87 -20.12
CA ALA A 96 -56.98 3.58 -20.00
C ALA A 96 -57.20 4.56 -21.17
N GLY A 97 -56.14 5.24 -21.61
CA GLY A 97 -56.21 6.11 -22.80
C GLY A 97 -56.58 5.34 -24.06
N ALA A 98 -55.96 4.17 -24.27
CA ALA A 98 -56.24 3.32 -25.41
C ALA A 98 -57.66 2.72 -25.35
N PHE A 99 -58.15 2.34 -24.16
CA PHE A 99 -59.51 1.88 -23.99
C PHE A 99 -60.56 2.99 -24.17
N ALA A 100 -60.24 4.23 -23.79
CA ALA A 100 -61.11 5.37 -24.08
C ALA A 100 -61.27 5.58 -25.60
N GLN A 101 -60.17 5.45 -26.34
CA GLN A 101 -60.16 5.50 -27.81
C GLN A 101 -61.01 4.37 -28.42
N TYR A 102 -60.84 3.14 -27.93
CA TYR A 102 -61.65 1.99 -28.35
C TYR A 102 -63.15 2.25 -28.16
N LEU A 103 -63.54 2.75 -27.00
CA LEU A 103 -64.94 3.06 -26.69
C LEU A 103 -65.49 4.15 -27.61
N ALA A 104 -64.69 5.15 -27.96
CA ALA A 104 -65.09 6.20 -28.88
C ALA A 104 -65.32 5.68 -30.30
N GLU A 105 -64.41 4.85 -30.81
CA GLU A 105 -64.50 4.25 -32.15
C GLU A 105 -65.69 3.30 -32.29
N ASN A 106 -66.10 2.64 -31.20
CA ASN A 106 -67.23 1.71 -31.19
C ASN A 106 -68.56 2.37 -30.78
N GLY A 107 -68.63 3.72 -30.77
CA GLY A 107 -69.86 4.46 -30.48
C GLY A 107 -70.41 4.28 -29.07
N ALA A 108 -69.56 3.92 -28.09
CA ALA A 108 -69.98 3.79 -26.70
C ALA A 108 -70.37 5.15 -26.11
N SER A 109 -71.16 5.14 -25.03
CA SER A 109 -71.62 6.38 -24.39
C SER A 109 -70.47 7.30 -23.98
N ILE A 110 -70.66 8.61 -24.14
CA ILE A 110 -69.71 9.64 -23.66
C ILE A 110 -69.40 9.41 -22.18
N ALA A 111 -70.39 9.01 -21.38
CA ALA A 111 -70.19 8.74 -19.96
C ALA A 111 -69.12 7.67 -19.71
N ALA A 112 -69.10 6.59 -20.49
CA ALA A 112 -68.10 5.53 -20.39
C ALA A 112 -66.71 6.01 -20.86
N GLN A 113 -66.65 6.73 -21.98
CA GLN A 113 -65.40 7.31 -22.48
C GLN A 113 -64.74 8.24 -21.44
N ARG A 114 -65.54 9.11 -20.80
CA ARG A 114 -65.04 10.03 -19.76
C ARG A 114 -64.42 9.33 -18.57
N VAL A 115 -64.91 8.14 -18.18
CA VAL A 115 -64.31 7.36 -17.07
C VAL A 115 -62.85 7.04 -17.39
N PHE A 116 -62.60 6.46 -18.57
CA PHE A 116 -61.26 6.02 -18.96
C PHE A 116 -60.33 7.20 -19.28
N VAL A 117 -60.85 8.29 -19.85
CA VAL A 117 -60.09 9.55 -19.97
C VAL A 117 -59.64 10.06 -18.59
N THR A 118 -60.54 10.06 -17.60
CA THR A 118 -60.22 10.50 -16.23
C THR A 118 -59.16 9.63 -15.58
N ILE A 119 -59.29 8.29 -15.71
CA ILE A 119 -58.32 7.34 -15.17
C ILE A 119 -56.95 7.55 -15.83
N SER A 120 -56.93 7.74 -17.16
CA SER A 120 -55.69 7.97 -17.91
C SER A 120 -54.94 9.20 -17.39
N ILE A 121 -55.64 10.32 -17.18
CA ILE A 121 -55.03 11.56 -16.69
C ILE A 121 -54.63 11.43 -15.20
N ALA A 122 -55.44 10.75 -14.39
CA ALA A 122 -55.26 10.69 -12.94
C ALA A 122 -54.20 9.67 -12.46
N ALA A 123 -53.78 8.73 -13.31
CA ALA A 123 -52.96 7.60 -12.87
C ALA A 123 -51.46 7.92 -12.71
N TRP A 124 -50.82 8.53 -13.71
CA TRP A 124 -49.39 8.87 -13.67
C TRP A 124 -48.98 10.02 -12.72
N PRO A 125 -49.80 11.06 -12.42
CA PRO A 125 -49.32 12.22 -11.64
C PRO A 125 -48.89 11.86 -10.21
N TRP A 126 -49.38 10.75 -9.66
CA TRP A 126 -48.93 10.22 -8.38
C TRP A 126 -47.44 9.89 -8.36
N SER A 127 -46.82 9.61 -9.51
CA SER A 127 -45.39 9.38 -9.61
C SER A 127 -44.58 10.58 -9.12
N ILE A 128 -44.82 11.74 -9.72
CA ILE A 128 -44.13 12.99 -9.40
C ILE A 128 -44.65 13.58 -8.09
N GLY A 129 -45.97 13.50 -7.86
CA GLY A 129 -46.61 14.11 -6.70
C GLY A 129 -46.37 13.37 -5.38
N LEU A 130 -46.09 12.06 -5.41
CA LEU A 130 -46.03 11.22 -4.22
C LEU A 130 -44.89 10.19 -4.24
N PHE A 131 -44.90 9.26 -5.20
CA PHE A 131 -44.09 8.05 -5.12
C PHE A 131 -42.59 8.34 -5.22
N LEU A 132 -42.17 9.11 -6.21
CA LEU A 132 -40.76 9.44 -6.43
C LEU A 132 -40.19 10.32 -5.29
N PRO A 133 -40.79 11.47 -4.89
CA PRO A 133 -40.25 12.27 -3.79
C PRO A 133 -40.18 11.51 -2.47
N LEU A 134 -41.21 10.71 -2.16
CA LEU A 134 -41.24 9.92 -0.93
C LEU A 134 -40.20 8.78 -0.96
N ALA A 135 -40.03 8.11 -2.11
CA ALA A 135 -38.99 7.10 -2.29
C ALA A 135 -37.59 7.69 -2.08
N LEU A 136 -37.30 8.87 -2.65
CA LEU A 136 -36.03 9.56 -2.46
C LEU A 136 -35.78 9.99 -1.00
N LEU A 137 -36.83 10.40 -0.28
CA LEU A 137 -36.74 10.75 1.15
C LEU A 137 -36.36 9.54 2.04
N LEU A 138 -36.87 8.36 1.67
CA LEU A 138 -36.67 7.09 2.38
C LEU A 138 -35.40 6.35 1.93
N PHE A 139 -34.85 6.69 0.76
CA PHE A 139 -33.68 6.04 0.18
C PHE A 139 -32.41 6.20 1.06
N PRO A 140 -31.54 5.17 1.12
CA PRO A 140 -31.68 3.81 0.60
C PRO A 140 -32.38 2.83 1.57
N THR A 141 -32.48 3.21 2.85
CA THR A 141 -32.83 2.30 3.94
C THR A 141 -34.31 2.02 4.12
N GLY A 142 -35.19 2.79 3.46
CA GLY A 142 -36.63 2.72 3.68
C GLY A 142 -37.11 3.44 4.94
N ARG A 143 -36.24 4.23 5.60
CA ARG A 143 -36.53 4.95 6.85
C ARG A 143 -36.19 6.42 6.68
N LEU A 144 -36.89 7.30 7.39
CA LEU A 144 -36.60 8.74 7.42
C LEU A 144 -35.26 9.05 8.11
N LEU A 145 -34.65 10.19 7.77
CA LEU A 145 -33.33 10.60 8.28
C LEU A 145 -33.32 10.87 9.79
N SER A 146 -34.39 11.46 10.32
CA SER A 146 -34.64 11.61 11.76
C SER A 146 -36.14 11.81 12.01
N PRO A 147 -36.63 11.74 13.26
CA PRO A 147 -38.05 11.92 13.57
C PRO A 147 -38.64 13.24 13.06
N ARG A 148 -37.82 14.28 12.90
CA ARG A 148 -38.23 15.61 12.40
C ARG A 148 -38.65 15.58 10.93
N TRP A 149 -38.07 14.66 10.15
CA TRP A 149 -38.39 14.47 8.73
C TRP A 149 -39.74 13.81 8.49
N ARG A 150 -40.47 13.41 9.54
CA ARG A 150 -41.86 12.96 9.40
C ARG A 150 -42.76 14.06 8.86
N TRP A 151 -42.49 15.32 9.21
CA TRP A 151 -43.27 16.47 8.73
C TRP A 151 -43.07 16.70 7.24
N ALA A 152 -41.85 16.47 6.73
CA ALA A 152 -41.57 16.45 5.30
C ALA A 152 -42.39 15.38 4.58
N ALA A 153 -42.37 14.14 5.09
CA ALA A 153 -43.13 13.04 4.52
C ALA A 153 -44.65 13.28 4.56
N ILE A 154 -45.17 13.75 5.70
CA ILE A 154 -46.58 14.11 5.87
C ILE A 154 -46.96 15.22 4.88
N GLY A 155 -46.12 16.26 4.74
CA GLY A 155 -46.35 17.34 3.78
C GLY A 155 -46.47 16.83 2.35
N ILE A 156 -45.54 15.97 1.91
CA ILE A 156 -45.58 15.34 0.56
C ILE A 156 -46.86 14.52 0.39
N ILE A 157 -47.22 13.69 1.37
CA ILE A 157 -48.41 12.82 1.30
C ILE A 157 -49.70 13.65 1.29
N ALA A 158 -49.83 14.62 2.20
CA ALA A 158 -51.04 15.41 2.35
C ALA A 158 -51.29 16.32 1.15
N THR A 159 -50.23 16.78 0.49
CA THR A 159 -50.34 17.67 -0.67
C THR A 159 -50.30 16.94 -2.00
N ALA A 160 -49.88 15.66 -2.04
CA ALA A 160 -49.84 14.80 -3.24
C ALA A 160 -51.06 14.93 -4.16
N PRO A 161 -52.31 14.88 -3.66
CA PRO A 161 -53.49 14.97 -4.50
C PRO A 161 -53.61 16.28 -5.27
N LEU A 162 -52.98 17.37 -4.81
CA LEU A 162 -53.06 18.67 -5.48
C LEU A 162 -52.55 18.63 -6.92
N PHE A 163 -51.47 17.87 -7.17
CA PHE A 163 -50.93 17.73 -8.52
C PHE A 163 -51.82 16.85 -9.41
N VAL A 164 -52.50 15.86 -8.83
CA VAL A 164 -53.48 15.04 -9.56
C VAL A 164 -54.71 15.88 -9.91
N VAL A 165 -55.17 16.72 -8.99
CA VAL A 165 -56.30 17.66 -9.22
C VAL A 165 -55.93 18.69 -10.27
N GLU A 166 -54.70 19.20 -10.29
CA GLU A 166 -54.19 20.09 -11.33
C GLU A 166 -54.27 19.41 -12.72
N MET A 167 -53.69 18.21 -12.85
CA MET A 167 -53.69 17.49 -14.14
C MET A 167 -55.09 17.11 -14.62
N VAL A 168 -55.97 16.60 -13.75
CA VAL A 168 -57.33 16.23 -14.13
C VAL A 168 -58.23 17.46 -14.32
N GLY A 169 -57.97 18.52 -13.56
CA GLY A 169 -58.77 19.73 -13.51
C GLY A 169 -58.71 20.58 -14.77
N SER A 170 -57.62 20.49 -15.56
CA SER A 170 -57.49 21.22 -16.83
C SER A 170 -58.61 20.82 -17.80
N GLY A 171 -59.04 19.55 -17.73
CA GLY A 171 -60.09 19.01 -18.59
C GLY A 171 -59.68 18.90 -20.05
N ASP A 172 -58.40 19.01 -20.37
CA ASP A 172 -57.91 18.86 -21.73
C ASP A 172 -58.13 17.43 -22.22
N PRO A 173 -58.65 17.25 -23.45
CA PRO A 173 -58.82 15.92 -24.02
C PRO A 173 -57.44 15.30 -24.29
N ILE A 174 -57.25 14.06 -23.87
CA ILE A 174 -55.98 13.31 -24.05
C ILE A 174 -55.65 13.02 -25.53
N SER A 175 -56.66 13.04 -26.41
CA SER A 175 -56.52 12.85 -27.85
C SER A 175 -57.65 13.56 -28.59
N PRO A 176 -57.43 14.06 -29.82
CA PRO A 176 -58.51 14.60 -30.65
C PRO A 176 -59.66 13.60 -30.81
N GLY A 177 -60.90 14.06 -30.56
CA GLY A 177 -62.10 13.23 -30.67
C GLY A 177 -62.58 12.57 -29.37
N LEU A 178 -61.79 12.63 -28.29
CA LEU A 178 -62.21 12.17 -26.97
C LEU A 178 -62.86 13.28 -26.13
N PRO A 179 -63.87 12.95 -25.29
CA PRO A 179 -64.50 13.92 -24.41
C PRO A 179 -63.58 14.31 -23.25
N ARG A 180 -63.86 15.47 -22.63
CA ARG A 180 -63.18 15.90 -21.39
C ARG A 180 -63.42 14.90 -20.26
N GLY A 181 -62.42 14.64 -19.42
CA GLY A 181 -62.57 13.80 -18.23
C GLY A 181 -63.67 14.27 -17.26
N TYR A 182 -64.02 13.41 -16.31
CA TYR A 182 -64.68 13.80 -15.09
C TYR A 182 -63.71 14.62 -14.23
N LEU A 183 -64.27 15.54 -13.41
CA LEU A 183 -63.52 16.46 -12.54
C LEU A 183 -62.82 17.63 -13.25
N ALA A 184 -63.08 17.87 -14.53
CA ALA A 184 -62.71 19.13 -15.19
C ALA A 184 -63.32 20.34 -14.45
N ILE A 185 -62.50 21.34 -14.13
CA ILE A 185 -62.90 22.49 -13.32
C ILE A 185 -63.38 23.61 -14.26
N PRO A 186 -64.65 24.08 -14.18
CA PRO A 186 -65.20 25.12 -15.08
C PRO A 186 -64.51 26.49 -15.04
N SER A 187 -63.47 26.65 -14.22
CA SER A 187 -62.73 27.91 -13.99
C SER A 187 -61.23 27.64 -13.80
N TYR A 188 -60.70 26.56 -14.41
CA TYR A 188 -59.33 26.09 -14.20
C TYR A 188 -58.29 27.22 -14.30
N ASP A 189 -58.38 28.05 -15.35
CA ASP A 189 -57.44 29.15 -15.60
C ASP A 189 -57.47 30.23 -14.52
N SER A 190 -58.60 30.41 -13.82
CA SER A 190 -58.72 31.37 -12.71
C SER A 190 -58.00 30.91 -11.43
N LEU A 191 -57.67 29.62 -11.36
CA LEU A 191 -56.93 29.00 -10.24
C LEU A 191 -55.42 28.98 -10.47
N GLN A 192 -54.90 29.74 -11.44
CA GLN A 192 -53.46 29.78 -11.74
C GLN A 192 -52.55 29.97 -10.51
N PRO A 193 -52.87 30.83 -9.52
CA PRO A 193 -52.05 30.93 -8.32
C PRO A 193 -51.96 29.62 -7.52
N LEU A 194 -53.03 28.82 -7.50
CA LEU A 194 -53.05 27.51 -6.84
C LEU A 194 -52.18 26.50 -7.57
N TRP A 195 -52.20 26.51 -8.91
CA TRP A 195 -51.36 25.63 -9.74
C TRP A 195 -49.89 25.99 -9.62
N THR A 196 -49.55 27.29 -9.58
CA THR A 196 -48.19 27.72 -9.24
C THR A 196 -47.76 27.21 -7.86
N VAL A 197 -48.65 27.21 -6.86
CA VAL A 197 -48.36 26.63 -5.54
C VAL A 197 -48.14 25.10 -5.64
N ALA A 198 -48.91 24.39 -6.46
CA ALA A 198 -48.75 22.95 -6.69
C ALA A 198 -47.39 22.62 -7.33
N GLU A 199 -46.98 23.38 -8.35
CA GLU A 199 -45.67 23.26 -9.00
C GLU A 199 -44.53 23.57 -8.04
N LEU A 200 -44.62 24.69 -7.30
CA LEU A 200 -43.62 25.06 -6.30
C LEU A 200 -43.51 24.02 -5.19
N ARG A 201 -44.63 23.37 -4.82
CA ARG A 201 -44.64 22.26 -3.86
C ARG A 201 -43.85 21.07 -4.41
N ASN A 202 -44.04 20.70 -5.67
CA ASN A 202 -43.30 19.59 -6.30
C ASN A 202 -41.79 19.90 -6.33
N LEU A 203 -41.41 21.12 -6.71
CA LEU A 203 -40.02 21.57 -6.65
C LEU A 203 -39.45 21.49 -5.22
N ALA A 204 -40.20 21.98 -4.23
CA ALA A 204 -39.82 21.92 -2.82
C ALA A 204 -39.63 20.47 -2.33
N ALA A 205 -40.49 19.54 -2.75
CA ALA A 205 -40.38 18.12 -2.39
C ALA A 205 -39.09 17.50 -2.95
N ILE A 206 -38.72 17.80 -4.19
CA ILE A 206 -37.47 17.35 -4.81
C ILE A 206 -36.25 17.98 -4.10
N LEU A 207 -36.27 19.29 -3.86
CA LEU A 207 -35.19 19.99 -3.14
C LEU A 207 -34.99 19.40 -1.74
N LEU A 208 -36.08 19.11 -1.03
CA LEU A 208 -36.05 18.49 0.28
C LEU A 208 -35.47 17.07 0.23
N ALA A 209 -35.78 16.30 -0.81
CA ALA A 209 -35.17 15.01 -1.06
C ALA A 209 -33.65 15.14 -1.33
N VAL A 210 -33.21 16.10 -2.15
CA VAL A 210 -31.79 16.38 -2.41
C VAL A 210 -31.06 16.77 -1.12
N VAL A 211 -31.66 17.62 -0.28
CA VAL A 211 -31.10 17.99 1.04
C VAL A 211 -31.00 16.75 1.93
N CYS A 212 -32.05 15.90 1.97
CA CYS A 212 -32.03 14.64 2.71
C CYS A 212 -30.87 13.74 2.27
N LEU A 213 -30.73 13.50 0.97
CA LEU A 213 -29.68 12.66 0.38
C LEU A 213 -28.29 13.23 0.62
N THR A 214 -28.13 14.55 0.58
CA THR A 214 -26.86 15.24 0.87
C THR A 214 -26.45 15.06 2.34
N ILE A 215 -27.40 15.23 3.28
CA ILE A 215 -27.12 15.01 4.71
C ILE A 215 -26.80 13.53 4.96
N ARG A 216 -27.52 12.60 4.31
CA ARG A 216 -27.20 11.16 4.38
C ARG A 216 -25.82 10.87 3.86
N TYR A 217 -25.42 11.43 2.73
CA TYR A 217 -24.10 11.21 2.14
C TYR A 217 -22.98 11.64 3.10
N ARG A 218 -23.13 12.82 3.72
CA ARG A 218 -22.17 13.34 4.70
C ARG A 218 -22.03 12.44 5.93
N ARG A 219 -23.17 11.92 6.43
CA ARG A 219 -23.23 11.08 7.65
C ARG A 219 -23.03 9.58 7.42
N ALA A 220 -23.13 9.12 6.17
CA ALA A 220 -23.11 7.70 5.86
C ALA A 220 -21.72 7.08 6.01
N ASP A 221 -21.72 5.83 6.43
CA ASP A 221 -20.60 4.91 6.28
C ASP A 221 -20.35 4.62 4.79
N GLU A 222 -19.29 3.89 4.48
CA GLU A 222 -18.90 3.63 3.10
C GLU A 222 -20.00 2.93 2.28
N LYS A 223 -20.67 1.96 2.89
CA LYS A 223 -21.78 1.25 2.28
C LYS A 223 -22.91 2.21 1.91
N GLY A 224 -23.33 3.07 2.83
CA GLY A 224 -24.37 4.06 2.57
C GLY A 224 -23.97 5.08 1.50
N ARG A 225 -22.70 5.52 1.47
CA ARG A 225 -22.20 6.41 0.41
C ARG A 225 -22.26 5.75 -0.96
N ARG A 226 -21.82 4.50 -1.10
CA ARG A 226 -21.88 3.76 -2.38
C ARG A 226 -23.32 3.62 -2.91
N GLN A 227 -24.31 3.44 -2.02
CA GLN A 227 -25.73 3.39 -2.42
C GLN A 227 -26.23 4.74 -2.96
N LEU A 228 -25.89 5.85 -2.30
CA LEU A 228 -26.27 7.20 -2.72
C LEU A 228 -25.62 7.62 -4.04
N LEU A 229 -24.41 7.11 -4.27
CA LEU A 229 -23.63 7.34 -5.47
C LEU A 229 -24.28 6.78 -6.74
N TRP A 230 -24.91 5.59 -6.70
CA TRP A 230 -25.68 5.03 -7.82
C TRP A 230 -26.82 5.94 -8.26
N LEU A 231 -27.60 6.42 -7.28
CA LEU A 231 -28.70 7.35 -7.54
C LEU A 231 -28.18 8.68 -8.09
N LEU A 232 -27.11 9.22 -7.52
CA LEU A 232 -26.48 10.45 -8.02
C LEU A 232 -26.04 10.31 -9.49
N LEU A 233 -25.43 9.18 -9.85
CA LEU A 233 -25.01 8.92 -11.22
C LEU A 233 -26.19 8.93 -12.20
N ALA A 234 -27.26 8.19 -11.88
CA ALA A 234 -28.44 8.12 -12.72
C ALA A 234 -29.14 9.49 -12.83
N SER A 235 -29.24 10.23 -11.72
CA SER A 235 -29.81 11.59 -11.72
C SER A 235 -28.97 12.55 -12.57
N VAL A 236 -27.64 12.50 -12.49
CA VAL A 236 -26.76 13.33 -13.30
C VAL A 236 -26.92 12.99 -14.77
N ILE A 237 -26.89 11.70 -15.15
CA ILE A 237 -27.10 11.29 -16.54
C ILE A 237 -28.47 11.77 -17.05
N ALA A 238 -29.53 11.61 -16.26
CA ALA A 238 -30.86 12.08 -16.61
C ALA A 238 -30.91 13.61 -16.81
N ILE A 239 -30.31 14.39 -15.90
CA ILE A 239 -30.23 15.85 -16.02
C ILE A 239 -29.44 16.25 -17.28
N LEU A 240 -28.29 15.62 -17.52
CA LEU A 240 -27.46 15.89 -18.70
C LEU A 240 -28.17 15.58 -20.01
N PHE A 241 -28.98 14.54 -20.01
CA PHE A 241 -29.71 14.15 -21.20
C PHE A 241 -30.92 15.04 -21.42
N VAL A 242 -31.64 15.44 -20.36
CA VAL A 242 -32.89 16.23 -20.43
C VAL A 242 -32.66 17.72 -20.62
N THR A 243 -31.75 18.31 -19.85
CA THR A 243 -31.53 19.77 -19.78
C THR A 243 -31.21 20.42 -21.13
N PRO A 244 -30.36 19.87 -22.01
CA PRO A 244 -30.00 20.52 -23.28
C PRO A 244 -31.22 20.77 -24.17
N TRP A 245 -32.16 19.84 -24.17
CA TRP A 245 -33.35 19.91 -25.00
C TRP A 245 -34.36 20.94 -24.53
N ALA A 246 -34.39 21.22 -23.22
CA ALA A 246 -35.20 22.31 -22.69
C ALA A 246 -34.85 23.68 -23.31
N PHE A 247 -33.64 23.85 -23.85
CA PHE A 247 -33.16 25.12 -24.40
C PHE A 247 -33.20 25.23 -25.94
N VAL A 248 -33.26 24.13 -26.68
CA VAL A 248 -33.04 24.15 -28.15
C VAL A 248 -34.32 23.95 -28.97
N ALA A 249 -35.28 23.13 -28.51
CA ALA A 249 -36.46 22.80 -29.33
C ALA A 249 -37.69 22.33 -28.52
N GLY A 250 -37.78 22.67 -27.23
CA GLY A 250 -38.64 21.95 -26.28
C GLY A 250 -38.07 20.55 -26.01
N THR A 251 -38.52 19.85 -24.96
CA THR A 251 -38.01 18.51 -24.64
C THR A 251 -38.67 17.46 -25.52
N PRO A 252 -37.99 16.85 -26.51
CA PRO A 252 -38.56 15.71 -27.23
C PRO A 252 -38.92 14.62 -26.24
N ILE A 253 -40.09 14.00 -26.42
CA ILE A 253 -40.63 13.02 -25.47
C ILE A 253 -39.65 11.86 -25.22
N LEU A 254 -38.85 11.48 -26.22
CA LEU A 254 -37.83 10.44 -26.13
C LEU A 254 -36.65 10.78 -25.20
N VAL A 255 -36.45 12.05 -24.87
CA VAL A 255 -35.39 12.46 -23.94
C VAL A 255 -35.72 12.06 -22.51
N LEU A 256 -37.01 11.85 -22.22
CA LEU A 256 -37.48 11.31 -20.93
C LEU A 256 -37.06 9.85 -20.71
N LEU A 257 -36.55 9.14 -21.73
CA LEU A 257 -36.05 7.77 -21.60
C LEU A 257 -34.78 7.65 -20.72
N ALA A 258 -34.20 8.78 -20.30
CA ALA A 258 -33.15 8.78 -19.28
C ALA A 258 -33.69 8.62 -17.84
N ILE A 259 -34.98 8.94 -17.59
CA ILE A 259 -35.62 8.81 -16.27
C ILE A 259 -35.63 7.36 -15.75
N PRO A 260 -35.91 6.32 -16.57
CA PRO A 260 -35.77 4.91 -16.20
C PRO A 260 -34.44 4.49 -15.57
N LEU A 261 -33.34 5.24 -15.78
CA LEU A 261 -32.08 4.97 -15.10
C LEU A 261 -32.18 5.14 -13.57
N ILE A 262 -33.09 6.01 -13.10
CA ILE A 262 -33.29 6.30 -11.68
C ILE A 262 -33.80 5.05 -10.94
N PRO A 263 -34.96 4.42 -11.28
CA PRO A 263 -35.42 3.23 -10.57
C PRO A 263 -34.45 2.05 -10.68
N ILE A 264 -33.78 1.88 -11.83
CA ILE A 264 -32.74 0.86 -12.02
C ILE A 264 -31.59 1.08 -11.03
N SER A 265 -31.07 2.30 -10.93
CA SER A 265 -29.98 2.62 -10.00
C SER A 265 -30.37 2.43 -8.54
N VAL A 266 -31.62 2.75 -8.17
CA VAL A 266 -32.16 2.55 -6.83
C VAL A 266 -32.28 1.06 -6.51
N ALA A 267 -32.77 0.24 -7.44
CA ALA A 267 -32.84 -1.21 -7.26
C ALA A 267 -31.46 -1.85 -7.10
N VAL A 268 -30.51 -1.48 -7.96
CA VAL A 268 -29.11 -1.94 -7.84
C VAL A 268 -28.52 -1.53 -6.49
N ALA A 269 -28.70 -0.27 -6.07
CA ALA A 269 -28.20 0.24 -4.80
C ALA A 269 -28.79 -0.50 -3.58
N ILE A 270 -30.07 -0.89 -3.62
CA ILE A 270 -30.73 -1.57 -2.51
C ILE A 270 -30.39 -3.07 -2.48
N VAL A 271 -30.33 -3.73 -3.64
CA VAL A 271 -30.22 -5.20 -3.74
C VAL A 271 -28.77 -5.68 -3.88
N ARG A 272 -27.91 -5.01 -4.66
CA ARG A 272 -26.52 -5.44 -4.91
C ARG A 272 -25.51 -4.27 -4.98
N TYR A 273 -25.17 -3.69 -3.83
CA TYR A 273 -24.23 -2.57 -3.72
C TYR A 273 -22.72 -2.94 -3.73
N GLN A 274 -22.36 -4.23 -3.78
CA GLN A 274 -20.96 -4.70 -3.69
C GLN A 274 -20.31 -5.09 -5.03
N LEU A 275 -21.05 -5.10 -6.15
CA LEU A 275 -20.56 -5.70 -7.39
C LEU A 275 -19.52 -4.85 -8.16
N LEU A 276 -19.45 -3.53 -7.94
CA LEU A 276 -18.63 -2.62 -8.75
C LEU A 276 -18.08 -1.47 -7.92
N ASP A 277 -16.81 -1.13 -8.13
CA ASP A 277 -16.13 0.00 -7.48
C ASP A 277 -16.54 1.34 -8.12
N ILE A 278 -17.78 1.73 -7.84
CA ILE A 278 -18.47 2.81 -8.57
C ILE A 278 -17.89 4.20 -8.32
N ARG A 279 -17.06 4.38 -7.28
CA ARG A 279 -16.45 5.68 -6.95
C ARG A 279 -15.61 6.23 -8.11
N LEU A 280 -14.86 5.36 -8.79
CA LEU A 280 -14.03 5.77 -9.93
C LEU A 280 -14.89 6.16 -11.13
N VAL A 281 -15.93 5.36 -11.41
CA VAL A 281 -16.88 5.61 -12.50
C VAL A 281 -17.62 6.93 -12.27
N ILE A 282 -18.03 7.22 -11.05
CA ILE A 282 -18.77 8.45 -10.72
C ILE A 282 -17.89 9.68 -10.78
N SER A 283 -16.67 9.63 -10.27
CA SER A 283 -15.76 10.77 -10.40
C SER A 283 -15.56 11.13 -11.88
N ARG A 284 -15.41 10.12 -12.75
CA ARG A 284 -15.32 10.32 -14.20
C ARG A 284 -16.65 10.84 -14.77
N ALA A 285 -17.78 10.21 -14.46
CA ALA A 285 -19.08 10.60 -15.00
C ALA A 285 -19.54 12.00 -14.54
N LEU A 286 -19.29 12.39 -13.28
CA LEU A 286 -19.56 13.74 -12.78
C LEU A 286 -18.69 14.78 -13.46
N THR A 287 -17.42 14.45 -13.70
CA THR A 287 -16.46 15.31 -14.40
C THR A 287 -16.89 15.56 -15.83
N TRP A 288 -17.13 14.46 -16.57
CA TRP A 288 -17.60 14.52 -17.95
C TRP A 288 -18.97 15.18 -18.03
N GLY A 289 -19.83 14.93 -17.04
CA GLY A 289 -21.13 15.56 -16.93
C GLY A 289 -21.07 17.07 -16.72
N LEU A 290 -20.28 17.54 -15.76
CA LEU A 290 -20.08 18.96 -15.52
C LEU A 290 -19.47 19.65 -16.75
N LEU A 291 -18.50 19.00 -17.38
CA LEU A 291 -17.90 19.47 -18.62
C LEU A 291 -18.94 19.59 -19.75
N SER A 292 -19.79 18.57 -19.91
CA SER A 292 -20.89 18.58 -20.88
C SER A 292 -21.90 19.67 -20.57
N LEU A 293 -22.28 19.91 -19.30
CA LEU A 293 -23.19 21.01 -18.94
C LEU A 293 -22.61 22.37 -19.29
N VAL A 294 -21.33 22.60 -18.99
CA VAL A 294 -20.67 23.86 -19.31
C VAL A 294 -20.58 24.05 -20.83
N ALA A 295 -20.26 23.00 -21.58
CA ALA A 295 -20.21 23.03 -23.04
C ALA A 295 -21.59 23.26 -23.67
N ILE A 296 -22.63 22.63 -23.15
CA ILE A 296 -24.01 22.78 -23.62
C ILE A 296 -24.54 24.17 -23.24
N GLY A 297 -24.26 24.65 -22.04
CA GLY A 297 -24.65 25.98 -21.58
C GLY A 297 -23.97 27.09 -22.39
N SER A 298 -22.67 26.96 -22.68
CA SER A 298 -21.97 27.91 -23.53
C SER A 298 -22.47 27.88 -24.97
N TYR A 299 -22.79 26.70 -25.51
CA TYR A 299 -23.47 26.56 -26.80
C TYR A 299 -24.82 27.29 -26.80
N ALA A 300 -25.67 27.05 -25.80
CA ALA A 300 -27.01 27.65 -25.72
C ALA A 300 -26.95 29.19 -25.63
N VAL A 301 -26.08 29.73 -24.78
CA VAL A 301 -25.86 31.19 -24.67
C VAL A 301 -25.39 31.77 -26.00
N LEU A 302 -24.49 31.08 -26.69
CA LEU A 302 -23.94 31.53 -27.98
C LEU A 302 -25.00 31.52 -29.09
N VAL A 303 -25.84 30.49 -29.14
CA VAL A 303 -26.97 30.41 -30.06
C VAL A 303 -27.95 31.55 -29.79
N ALA A 304 -28.31 31.80 -28.53
CA ALA A 304 -29.20 32.89 -28.15
C ALA A 304 -28.62 34.27 -28.54
N LEU A 305 -27.30 34.46 -28.39
CA LEU A 305 -26.62 35.70 -28.78
C LEU A 305 -26.64 35.88 -30.30
N LEU A 306 -26.35 34.83 -31.07
CA LEU A 306 -26.41 34.88 -32.54
C LEU A 306 -27.83 35.08 -33.07
N ASP A 307 -28.82 34.46 -32.41
CA ASP A 307 -30.24 34.63 -32.73
C ASP A 307 -30.66 36.10 -32.55
N SER A 308 -30.12 36.80 -31.55
CA SER A 308 -30.34 38.25 -31.38
C SER A 308 -29.64 39.14 -32.41
N LEU A 309 -28.61 38.64 -33.10
CA LEU A 309 -27.72 39.44 -33.96
C LEU A 309 -27.92 39.21 -35.47
N ILE A 310 -28.43 38.06 -35.91
CA ILE A 310 -28.52 37.68 -37.33
C ILE A 310 -29.98 37.41 -37.70
N THR A 311 -30.53 38.04 -38.74
CA THR A 311 -31.97 37.96 -39.08
C THR A 311 -32.35 36.91 -40.13
N SER A 312 -31.40 36.28 -40.84
CA SER A 312 -31.69 35.37 -41.96
C SER A 312 -31.64 33.88 -41.59
N GLN A 313 -32.68 33.11 -41.96
CA GLN A 313 -32.86 31.70 -41.54
C GLN A 313 -31.85 30.72 -42.16
N VAL A 314 -31.40 30.92 -43.41
CA VAL A 314 -30.59 29.94 -44.16
C VAL A 314 -29.09 29.98 -43.79
N GLY A 315 -28.58 31.13 -43.33
CA GLY A 315 -27.20 31.28 -42.86
C GLY A 315 -26.99 30.99 -41.38
N ARG A 316 -28.07 30.98 -40.58
CA ARG A 316 -28.03 30.82 -39.11
C ARG A 316 -27.52 29.45 -38.66
N SER A 317 -28.06 28.36 -39.21
CA SER A 317 -27.76 26.99 -38.75
C SER A 317 -26.35 26.52 -39.15
N ALA A 318 -25.91 26.85 -40.36
CA ALA A 318 -24.55 26.55 -40.81
C ALA A 318 -23.49 27.38 -40.08
N ALA A 319 -23.74 28.69 -39.87
CA ALA A 319 -22.82 29.57 -39.14
C ALA A 319 -22.69 29.16 -37.66
N VAL A 320 -23.80 28.84 -36.99
CA VAL A 320 -23.79 28.33 -35.61
C VAL A 320 -22.97 27.04 -35.51
N THR A 321 -23.17 26.08 -36.42
CA THR A 321 -22.49 24.78 -36.36
C THR A 321 -20.97 24.92 -36.59
N VAL A 322 -20.55 25.72 -37.57
CA VAL A 322 -19.13 25.96 -37.86
C VAL A 322 -18.46 26.75 -36.74
N PHE A 323 -19.12 27.77 -36.20
CA PHE A 323 -18.58 28.62 -35.15
C PHE A 323 -18.47 27.88 -33.81
N VAL A 324 -19.45 27.03 -33.50
CA VAL A 324 -19.44 26.12 -32.36
C VAL A 324 -18.34 25.07 -32.49
N ALA A 325 -18.15 24.48 -33.67
CA ALA A 325 -17.05 23.56 -33.92
C ALA A 325 -15.68 24.25 -33.73
N LEU A 326 -15.53 25.50 -34.19
CA LEU A 326 -14.28 26.26 -34.04
C LEU A 326 -13.95 26.63 -32.59
N ILE A 327 -14.96 26.87 -31.74
CA ILE A 327 -14.75 27.29 -30.34
C ILE A 327 -14.69 26.08 -29.40
N ILE A 328 -15.57 25.09 -29.57
CA ILE A 328 -15.62 23.92 -28.66
C ILE A 328 -14.45 22.97 -28.91
N ALA A 329 -14.05 22.73 -30.16
CA ALA A 329 -12.96 21.80 -30.48
C ALA A 329 -11.62 22.11 -29.77
N PRO A 330 -11.15 23.37 -29.68
CA PRO A 330 -9.92 23.68 -28.95
C PRO A 330 -10.10 23.83 -27.43
N VAL A 331 -11.33 24.03 -26.94
CA VAL A 331 -11.63 24.27 -25.52
C VAL A 331 -11.87 22.96 -24.77
N LEU A 332 -12.48 21.97 -25.42
CA LEU A 332 -12.81 20.68 -24.80
C LEU A 332 -11.58 19.92 -24.26
N PRO A 333 -10.45 19.80 -25.01
CA PRO A 333 -9.26 19.11 -24.51
C PRO A 333 -8.59 19.86 -23.36
N ARG A 334 -8.65 21.21 -23.37
CA ARG A 334 -8.06 22.05 -22.33
C ARG A 334 -8.84 21.98 -21.02
N LEU A 335 -10.17 21.99 -21.10
CA LEU A 335 -11.02 21.78 -19.94
C LEU A 335 -10.86 20.36 -19.38
N GLN A 336 -10.76 19.33 -20.23
CA GLN A 336 -10.47 17.95 -19.79
C GLN A 336 -9.15 17.89 -19.01
N GLN A 337 -8.07 18.47 -19.53
CA GLN A 337 -6.78 18.51 -18.85
C GLN A 337 -6.81 19.28 -17.52
N LEU A 338 -7.57 20.39 -17.44
CA LEU A 338 -7.73 21.17 -16.21
C LEU A 338 -8.49 20.38 -15.14
N VAL A 339 -9.56 19.70 -15.52
CA VAL A 339 -10.36 18.92 -14.57
C VAL A 339 -9.62 17.66 -14.14
N ASP A 340 -8.89 17.00 -15.05
CA ASP A 340 -8.05 15.86 -14.72
C ASP A 340 -6.94 16.23 -13.74
N ARG A 341 -6.29 17.40 -13.92
CA ARG A 341 -5.35 17.95 -12.94
C ARG A 341 -6.00 18.26 -11.60
N ALA A 342 -7.18 18.88 -11.61
CA ALA A 342 -7.86 19.31 -10.41
C ALA A 342 -8.34 18.13 -9.53
N LEU A 343 -8.77 17.03 -10.14
CA LEU A 343 -9.37 15.89 -9.44
C LEU A 343 -8.41 14.73 -9.20
N TYR A 344 -7.54 14.40 -10.15
CA TYR A 344 -6.61 13.26 -10.03
C TYR A 344 -5.21 13.69 -9.56
N GLY A 345 -4.87 14.97 -9.57
CA GLY A 345 -3.49 15.43 -9.35
C GLY A 345 -2.52 14.83 -10.37
N ASP A 346 -1.22 14.78 -10.06
CA ASP A 346 -0.17 14.22 -10.95
C ASP A 346 -0.22 12.68 -11.12
N ARG A 347 -1.31 12.00 -10.70
CA ARG A 347 -1.38 10.52 -10.64
C ARG A 347 -1.27 9.78 -11.99
N HIS A 348 -1.39 10.49 -13.11
CA HIS A 348 -1.23 9.90 -14.46
C HIS A 348 0.20 9.99 -15.02
N ASP A 349 1.15 10.59 -14.29
CA ASP A 349 2.54 10.73 -14.74
C ASP A 349 3.52 10.05 -13.77
N PRO A 350 3.69 8.72 -13.84
CA PRO A 350 4.60 7.95 -12.99
C PRO A 350 6.04 8.49 -13.00
N ALA A 351 6.46 9.09 -14.11
CA ALA A 351 7.80 9.64 -14.28
C ALA A 351 8.04 10.87 -13.39
N ARG A 352 7.03 11.73 -13.21
CA ARG A 352 7.12 12.89 -12.29
C ARG A 352 7.16 12.49 -10.81
N VAL A 353 6.47 11.41 -10.45
CA VAL A 353 6.53 10.89 -9.08
C VAL A 353 7.92 10.29 -8.81
N ALA A 354 8.46 9.51 -9.76
CA ALA A 354 9.82 9.01 -9.68
C ALA A 354 10.88 10.13 -9.64
N SER A 355 10.70 11.21 -10.41
CA SER A 355 11.65 12.34 -10.41
C SER A 355 11.66 13.08 -9.07
N ARG A 356 10.50 13.35 -8.45
CA ARG A 356 10.43 13.97 -7.10
C ARG A 356 11.02 13.08 -6.01
N VAL A 357 10.80 11.77 -6.10
CA VAL A 357 11.43 10.79 -5.20
C VAL A 357 12.95 10.81 -5.40
N GLY A 358 13.41 10.87 -6.66
CA GLY A 358 14.81 11.08 -7.04
C GLY A 358 15.44 12.33 -6.43
N GLU A 359 14.76 13.47 -6.51
CA GLU A 359 15.23 14.73 -5.92
C GLU A 359 15.34 14.65 -4.39
N GLN A 360 14.37 14.00 -3.73
CA GLN A 360 14.33 13.88 -2.27
C GLN A 360 15.24 12.78 -1.70
N LEU A 361 15.77 11.88 -2.51
CA LEU A 361 16.80 10.91 -2.07
C LEU A 361 18.04 11.62 -1.48
N SER A 362 18.35 12.84 -1.96
CA SER A 362 19.41 13.69 -1.39
C SER A 362 19.09 14.25 0.00
N ALA A 363 17.80 14.40 0.34
CA ALA A 363 17.33 14.92 1.63
C ALA A 363 17.19 13.82 2.71
N GLY A 364 17.44 12.56 2.36
CA GLY A 364 17.39 11.41 3.27
C GLY A 364 16.07 10.63 3.25
N LEU A 365 16.10 9.42 3.82
CA LEU A 365 14.99 8.46 3.81
C LEU A 365 13.66 9.02 4.37
N PRO A 366 13.63 9.85 5.44
CA PRO A 366 12.38 10.44 5.93
C PRO A 366 11.70 11.38 4.93
N GLY A 367 12.49 12.17 4.18
CA GLY A 367 11.97 13.04 3.13
C GLY A 367 11.32 12.22 2.01
N VAL A 368 11.99 11.15 1.59
CA VAL A 368 11.46 10.23 0.57
C VAL A 368 10.11 9.62 1.00
N VAL A 369 9.99 9.17 2.26
CA VAL A 369 8.72 8.63 2.78
C VAL A 369 7.60 9.68 2.77
N ALA A 370 7.90 10.92 3.18
CA ALA A 370 6.94 12.02 3.14
C ALA A 370 6.54 12.39 1.70
N ALA A 371 7.50 12.37 0.76
CA ALA A 371 7.26 12.64 -0.66
C ALA A 371 6.35 11.57 -1.29
N ILE A 372 6.61 10.28 -1.02
CA ILE A 372 5.76 9.17 -1.48
C ILE A 372 4.35 9.32 -0.91
N ARG A 373 4.22 9.59 0.39
CA ARG A 373 2.91 9.80 1.03
C ARG A 373 2.16 10.96 0.39
N SER A 374 2.81 12.09 0.19
CA SER A 374 2.22 13.30 -0.40
C SER A 374 1.81 13.09 -1.86
N ALA A 375 2.69 12.51 -2.68
CA ALA A 375 2.46 12.27 -4.10
C ALA A 375 1.29 11.30 -4.33
N LEU A 376 1.23 10.21 -3.56
CA LEU A 376 0.14 9.24 -3.64
C LEU A 376 -1.08 9.64 -2.80
N ARG A 377 -1.00 10.69 -1.98
CA ARG A 377 -2.01 11.07 -0.97
C ARG A 377 -2.44 9.88 -0.12
N LEU A 378 -1.46 9.18 0.45
CA LEU A 378 -1.68 8.07 1.37
C LEU A 378 -1.85 8.61 2.80
N PRO A 379 -2.64 7.96 3.66
CA PRO A 379 -2.77 8.35 5.07
C PRO A 379 -1.51 8.07 5.88
N TYR A 380 -0.71 7.09 5.45
CA TYR A 380 0.48 6.62 6.13
C TYR A 380 1.49 6.07 5.11
N ALA A 381 2.77 6.29 5.37
CA ALA A 381 3.87 5.57 4.76
C ALA A 381 4.96 5.39 5.81
N ALA A 382 5.56 4.21 5.86
CA ALA A 382 6.72 3.94 6.70
C ALA A 382 7.69 3.00 6.00
N LEU A 383 8.97 3.18 6.30
CA LEU A 383 10.05 2.35 5.80
C LEU A 383 10.57 1.50 6.95
N THR A 384 10.45 0.19 6.79
CA THR A 384 10.81 -0.82 7.78
C THR A 384 11.99 -1.65 7.27
N VAL A 385 13.04 -1.81 8.07
CA VAL A 385 14.23 -2.58 7.74
C VAL A 385 14.59 -3.41 8.97
N ASP A 386 14.84 -4.71 8.79
CA ASP A 386 15.15 -5.65 9.87
C ASP A 386 14.12 -5.61 11.02
N GLY A 387 12.85 -5.34 10.70
CA GLY A 387 11.75 -5.23 11.66
C GLY A 387 11.66 -3.89 12.41
N ALA A 388 12.56 -2.94 12.17
CA ALA A 388 12.55 -1.61 12.77
C ALA A 388 12.11 -0.54 11.77
N VAL A 389 11.25 0.38 12.23
CA VAL A 389 10.80 1.52 11.40
C VAL A 389 11.87 2.61 11.41
N ILE A 390 12.54 2.83 10.28
CA ILE A 390 13.58 3.85 10.16
C ILE A 390 12.98 5.24 9.86
N ALA A 391 11.86 5.27 9.14
CA ALA A 391 11.18 6.52 8.78
C ALA A 391 9.67 6.29 8.72
N MET A 392 8.89 7.27 9.17
CA MET A 392 7.43 7.23 9.10
C MET A 392 6.85 8.63 8.85
N ASP A 393 5.74 8.69 8.12
CA ASP A 393 4.93 9.89 8.00
C ASP A 393 3.43 9.54 7.97
N GLY A 394 2.64 10.21 8.82
CA GLY A 394 1.19 10.01 8.94
C GLY A 394 0.79 9.16 10.14
N ARG A 395 -0.47 8.70 10.15
CA ARG A 395 -1.02 7.88 11.24
C ARG A 395 -1.33 6.47 10.73
N PRO A 396 -0.82 5.42 11.38
CA PRO A 396 -1.02 4.05 10.91
C PRO A 396 -2.50 3.65 11.01
N GLY A 397 -3.00 3.05 9.95
CA GLY A 397 -4.34 2.45 9.84
C GLY A 397 -4.20 0.99 9.42
N GLU A 398 -4.97 0.55 8.44
CA GLU A 398 -4.71 -0.71 7.73
C GLU A 398 -3.57 -0.49 6.73
N VAL A 399 -2.55 -1.35 6.72
CA VAL A 399 -1.29 -1.10 6.01
C VAL A 399 -0.98 -2.28 5.08
N VAL A 400 -0.47 -1.98 3.89
CA VAL A 400 0.03 -2.96 2.92
C VAL A 400 1.53 -2.78 2.80
N ALA A 401 2.28 -3.86 3.01
CA ALA A 401 3.72 -3.88 2.82
C ALA A 401 4.06 -4.07 1.34
N VAL A 402 4.92 -3.20 0.81
CA VAL A 402 5.58 -3.38 -0.48
C VAL A 402 7.01 -3.82 -0.22
N GLU A 403 7.37 -5.01 -0.67
CA GLU A 403 8.69 -5.58 -0.48
C GLU A 403 9.74 -4.78 -1.27
N LEU A 404 10.85 -4.43 -0.61
CA LEU A 404 12.00 -3.79 -1.22
C LEU A 404 13.09 -4.83 -1.37
N SER A 405 13.35 -5.28 -2.61
CA SER A 405 14.39 -6.24 -2.91
C SER A 405 15.50 -5.64 -3.76
N TYR A 406 16.74 -6.00 -3.45
CA TYR A 406 17.94 -5.61 -4.18
C TYR A 406 18.76 -6.86 -4.46
N GLY A 407 19.04 -7.15 -5.73
CA GLY A 407 19.83 -8.34 -6.12
C GLY A 407 19.21 -9.69 -5.75
N GLY A 408 17.89 -9.76 -5.51
CA GLY A 408 17.19 -10.98 -5.07
C GLY A 408 17.09 -11.15 -3.55
N GLU A 409 17.72 -10.28 -2.77
CA GLU A 409 17.57 -10.24 -1.31
C GLU A 409 16.59 -9.15 -0.88
N VAL A 410 15.81 -9.44 0.16
CA VAL A 410 14.87 -8.49 0.77
C VAL A 410 15.66 -7.58 1.71
N VAL A 411 15.72 -6.29 1.39
CA VAL A 411 16.42 -5.28 2.20
C VAL A 411 15.48 -4.53 3.14
N GLY A 412 14.17 -4.65 2.95
CA GLY A 412 13.16 -4.05 3.83
C GLY A 412 11.76 -4.06 3.22
N SER A 413 10.83 -3.32 3.84
CA SER A 413 9.49 -3.09 3.32
C SER A 413 9.10 -1.61 3.39
N LEU A 414 8.39 -1.15 2.37
CA LEU A 414 7.68 0.13 2.37
C LEU A 414 6.21 -0.14 2.72
N ASP A 415 5.84 0.22 3.94
CA ASP A 415 4.56 -0.02 4.54
C ASP A 415 3.64 1.19 4.26
N VAL A 416 2.65 1.02 3.38
CA VAL A 416 1.74 2.09 2.96
C VAL A 416 0.33 1.89 3.52
N GLY A 417 -0.22 2.94 4.12
CA GLY A 417 -1.58 2.91 4.65
C GLY A 417 -2.62 2.92 3.54
N LEU A 418 -3.63 2.07 3.66
CA LEU A 418 -4.81 2.07 2.80
C LEU A 418 -5.68 3.27 3.13
N ARG A 419 -6.17 3.95 2.09
CA ARG A 419 -7.14 5.04 2.28
C ARG A 419 -8.41 4.44 2.85
N SER A 420 -9.14 5.18 3.68
CA SER A 420 -10.36 4.67 4.32
C SER A 420 -11.35 4.13 3.27
N GLY A 421 -11.50 2.81 3.25
CA GLY A 421 -12.41 2.09 2.34
C GLY A 421 -11.79 1.35 1.16
N GLU A 422 -10.46 1.42 1.01
CA GLU A 422 -9.72 0.54 0.10
C GLU A 422 -9.41 -0.78 0.81
N SER A 423 -9.73 -1.91 0.17
CA SER A 423 -9.31 -3.26 0.64
C SER A 423 -7.95 -3.68 0.07
N GLY A 424 -7.28 -2.77 -0.66
CA GLY A 424 -5.99 -3.01 -1.30
C GLY A 424 -5.62 -1.84 -2.23
N LEU A 425 -4.33 -1.79 -2.61
CA LEU A 425 -3.80 -0.73 -3.47
C LEU A 425 -4.42 -0.78 -4.88
N SER A 426 -4.70 0.38 -5.47
CA SER A 426 -5.14 0.43 -6.88
C SER A 426 -4.00 -0.02 -7.82
N SER A 427 -4.34 -0.44 -9.04
CA SER A 427 -3.33 -0.83 -10.04
C SER A 427 -2.36 0.31 -10.36
N ALA A 428 -2.85 1.56 -10.37
CA ALA A 428 -2.03 2.74 -10.57
C ALA A 428 -1.07 2.99 -9.39
N ASP A 429 -1.55 2.87 -8.15
CA ASP A 429 -0.71 3.00 -6.96
C ASP A 429 0.40 1.92 -6.96
N ARG A 430 0.07 0.66 -7.30
CA ARG A 430 1.06 -0.43 -7.42
C ARG A 430 2.11 -0.15 -8.48
N ASN A 431 1.73 0.36 -9.65
CA ASN A 431 2.69 0.66 -10.72
C ASN A 431 3.68 1.75 -10.30
N VAL A 432 3.20 2.80 -9.60
CA VAL A 432 4.07 3.86 -9.09
C VAL A 432 4.98 3.34 -7.98
N LEU A 433 4.43 2.56 -7.04
CA LEU A 433 5.20 1.96 -5.95
C LEU A 433 6.27 0.99 -6.48
N ALA A 434 5.97 0.21 -7.51
CA ALA A 434 6.93 -0.68 -8.17
C ALA A 434 8.08 0.12 -8.83
N LEU A 435 7.77 1.27 -9.43
CA LEU A 435 8.77 2.14 -10.05
C LEU A 435 9.72 2.77 -9.02
N VAL A 436 9.22 3.05 -7.81
CA VAL A 436 9.97 3.66 -6.71
C VAL A 436 10.67 2.62 -5.82
N ALA A 437 10.16 1.39 -5.77
CA ALA A 437 10.68 0.33 -4.92
C ALA A 437 12.16 0.02 -5.19
N VAL A 438 12.56 -0.06 -6.47
CA VAL A 438 13.95 -0.37 -6.83
C VAL A 438 14.93 0.73 -6.39
N PRO A 439 14.76 2.02 -6.74
CA PRO A 439 15.61 3.09 -6.22
C PRO A 439 15.65 3.17 -4.70
N LEU A 440 14.50 2.93 -4.05
CA LEU A 440 14.42 2.94 -2.59
C LEU A 440 15.18 1.77 -1.96
N ALA A 441 15.07 0.57 -2.54
CA ALA A 441 15.83 -0.61 -2.12
C ALA A 441 17.35 -0.37 -2.22
N VAL A 442 17.81 0.26 -3.31
CA VAL A 442 19.22 0.64 -3.49
C VAL A 442 19.67 1.60 -2.38
N ALA A 443 18.87 2.63 -2.10
CA ALA A 443 19.20 3.62 -1.07
C ALA A 443 19.24 3.00 0.33
N VAL A 444 18.26 2.16 0.67
CA VAL A 444 18.24 1.41 1.93
C VAL A 444 19.47 0.54 2.07
N HIS A 445 19.79 -0.25 1.05
CA HIS A 445 20.96 -1.11 1.05
C HIS A 445 22.26 -0.32 1.24
N ALA A 446 22.40 0.81 0.54
CA ALA A 446 23.56 1.70 0.69
C ALA A 446 23.68 2.27 2.11
N THR A 447 22.57 2.69 2.72
CA THR A 447 22.57 3.18 4.12
C THR A 447 22.93 2.07 5.12
N ARG A 448 22.44 0.84 4.91
CA ARG A 448 22.77 -0.32 5.75
C ARG A 448 24.26 -0.66 5.67
N LEU A 449 24.79 -0.76 4.45
CA LEU A 449 26.21 -1.05 4.22
C LEU A 449 27.12 0.05 4.82
N SER A 450 26.71 1.31 4.71
CA SER A 450 27.44 2.42 5.33
C SER A 450 27.46 2.32 6.86
N ALA A 451 26.34 1.95 7.49
CA ALA A 451 26.25 1.74 8.94
C ALA A 451 27.06 0.53 9.42
N GLU A 452 27.04 -0.59 8.69
CA GLU A 452 27.85 -1.77 8.96
C GLU A 452 29.34 -1.46 8.88
N LEU A 453 29.75 -0.73 7.84
CA LEU A 453 31.13 -0.32 7.62
C LEU A 453 31.61 0.65 8.72
N GLN A 454 30.76 1.59 9.15
CA GLN A 454 31.07 2.48 10.26
C GLN A 454 31.24 1.71 11.57
N THR A 455 30.33 0.79 11.87
CA THR A 455 30.41 -0.07 13.06
C THR A 455 31.67 -0.94 13.05
N SER A 456 32.04 -1.48 11.89
CA SER A 456 33.26 -2.28 11.72
C SER A 456 34.52 -1.44 11.94
N ARG A 457 34.57 -0.21 11.39
CA ARG A 457 35.66 0.73 11.63
C ARG A 457 35.79 1.11 13.11
N GLU A 458 34.68 1.38 13.78
CA GLU A 458 34.68 1.69 15.21
C GLU A 458 35.23 0.54 16.06
N LYS A 459 34.84 -0.71 15.75
CA LYS A 459 35.40 -1.90 16.41
C LYS A 459 36.91 -2.03 16.18
N LEU A 460 37.38 -1.83 14.94
CA LEU A 460 38.81 -1.88 14.61
C LEU A 460 39.61 -0.79 15.33
N ILE A 461 39.09 0.45 15.35
CA ILE A 461 39.74 1.57 16.03
C ILE A 461 39.80 1.29 17.54
N SER A 462 38.70 0.82 18.14
CA SER A 462 38.64 0.49 19.56
C SER A 462 39.62 -0.62 19.92
N ALA A 463 39.70 -1.69 19.12
CA ALA A 463 40.64 -2.78 19.34
C ALA A 463 42.10 -2.30 19.23
N ARG A 464 42.42 -1.46 18.24
CA ARG A 464 43.76 -0.89 18.05
C ARG A 464 44.15 0.03 19.21
N GLU A 465 43.24 0.86 19.68
CA GLU A 465 43.50 1.80 20.77
C GLU A 465 43.69 1.07 22.10
N GLU A 466 42.94 -0.01 22.36
CA GLU A 466 43.14 -0.83 23.55
C GLU A 466 44.52 -1.51 23.55
N GLU A 467 44.95 -2.06 22.40
CA GLU A 467 46.28 -2.66 22.28
C GLU A 467 47.39 -1.61 22.48
N ARG A 468 47.23 -0.40 21.91
CA ARG A 468 48.18 0.69 22.11
C ARG A 468 48.28 1.11 23.59
N ARG A 469 47.15 1.15 24.30
CA ARG A 469 47.11 1.48 25.73
C ARG A 469 47.78 0.40 26.57
N ARG A 470 47.53 -0.88 26.24
CA ARG A 470 48.19 -2.02 26.87
C ARG A 470 49.71 -1.93 26.69
N LEU A 471 50.19 -1.76 25.45
CA LEU A 471 51.62 -1.61 25.16
C LEU A 471 52.25 -0.43 25.91
N ARG A 472 51.58 0.73 25.97
CA ARG A 472 52.07 1.88 26.72
C ARG A 472 52.18 1.58 28.22
N ARG A 473 51.19 0.89 28.80
CA ARG A 473 51.22 0.48 30.22
C ARG A 473 52.37 -0.48 30.48
N ASP A 474 52.51 -1.52 29.68
CA ASP A 474 53.59 -2.52 29.83
C ASP A 474 54.98 -1.87 29.69
N LEU A 475 55.14 -0.92 28.76
CA LEU A 475 56.38 -0.14 28.61
C LEU A 475 56.62 0.80 29.80
N HIS A 476 55.61 1.56 30.22
CA HIS A 476 55.75 2.56 31.28
C HIS A 476 55.97 1.92 32.65
N ASP A 477 55.19 0.90 32.99
CA ASP A 477 55.21 0.27 34.32
C ASP A 477 56.32 -0.78 34.43
N GLY A 478 56.73 -1.41 33.32
CA GLY A 478 57.81 -2.40 33.29
C GLY A 478 59.21 -1.79 33.10
N LEU A 479 59.41 -0.93 32.10
CA LEU A 479 60.74 -0.43 31.72
C LEU A 479 61.08 0.91 32.38
N GLY A 480 60.09 1.77 32.61
CA GLY A 480 60.29 3.13 33.15
C GLY A 480 61.07 3.15 34.48
N PRO A 481 60.61 2.44 35.53
CA PRO A 481 61.31 2.37 36.81
C PRO A 481 62.70 1.74 36.71
N THR A 482 62.83 0.67 35.91
CA THR A 482 64.09 -0.07 35.74
C THR A 482 65.17 0.80 35.08
N LEU A 483 64.83 1.52 34.00
CA LEU A 483 65.76 2.43 33.31
C LEU A 483 66.14 3.64 34.18
N THR A 484 65.19 4.15 34.95
CA THR A 484 65.44 5.25 35.91
C THR A 484 66.39 4.79 37.03
N GLY A 485 66.20 3.58 37.56
CA GLY A 485 67.08 2.98 38.55
C GLY A 485 68.50 2.72 38.03
N ILE A 486 68.63 2.30 36.77
CA ILE A 486 69.93 2.15 36.09
C ILE A 486 70.66 3.51 36.00
N ALA A 487 69.95 4.59 35.63
CA ALA A 487 70.53 5.93 35.54
C ALA A 487 71.03 6.43 36.90
N PHE A 488 70.22 6.33 37.96
CA PHE A 488 70.66 6.72 39.32
C PHE A 488 71.82 5.87 39.84
N SER A 489 71.83 4.58 39.53
CA SER A 489 72.94 3.68 39.91
C SER A 489 74.23 4.04 39.18
N ALA A 490 74.14 4.51 37.92
CA ALA A 490 75.27 4.99 37.16
C ALA A 490 75.87 6.27 37.79
N ASP A 491 75.01 7.24 38.11
CA ASP A 491 75.42 8.50 38.74
C ASP A 491 76.07 8.25 40.12
N ALA A 492 75.50 7.34 40.92
CA ALA A 492 76.06 6.95 42.21
C ALA A 492 77.44 6.29 42.05
N ALA A 493 77.60 5.37 41.09
CA ALA A 493 78.89 4.74 40.80
C ALA A 493 79.94 5.74 40.33
N ALA A 494 79.55 6.74 39.51
CA ALA A 494 80.45 7.79 39.04
C ALA A 494 80.95 8.69 40.18
N ASN A 495 80.06 9.05 41.12
CA ASN A 495 80.43 9.86 42.29
C ASN A 495 81.37 9.10 43.26
N LEU A 496 81.19 7.78 43.38
CA LEU A 496 81.96 6.95 44.33
C LEU A 496 83.32 6.47 43.78
N ILE A 497 83.55 6.56 42.47
CA ILE A 497 84.76 6.00 41.83
C ILE A 497 86.08 6.50 42.44
N THR A 498 86.09 7.76 42.92
CA THR A 498 87.27 8.40 43.51
C THR A 498 87.36 8.27 45.03
N THR A 499 86.24 8.02 45.72
CA THR A 499 86.15 8.05 47.19
C THR A 499 85.95 6.67 47.82
N ASP A 500 85.24 5.75 47.15
CA ASP A 500 85.02 4.36 47.57
C ASP A 500 84.91 3.46 46.34
N THR A 501 86.08 3.03 45.83
CA THR A 501 86.18 2.23 44.61
C THR A 501 85.52 0.86 44.75
N THR A 502 85.52 0.26 45.95
CA THR A 502 84.91 -1.06 46.16
C THR A 502 83.39 -0.99 46.03
N GLN A 503 82.77 0.01 46.65
CA GLN A 503 81.32 0.23 46.53
C GLN A 503 80.92 0.61 45.09
N ALA A 504 81.76 1.38 44.38
CA ALA A 504 81.53 1.72 42.97
C ALA A 504 81.55 0.47 42.06
N VAL A 505 82.48 -0.47 42.27
CA VAL A 505 82.54 -1.75 41.52
C VAL A 505 81.30 -2.61 41.76
N ASP A 506 80.79 -2.66 43.00
CA ASP A 506 79.57 -3.39 43.33
C ASP A 506 78.34 -2.79 42.63
N LEU A 507 78.21 -1.45 42.61
CA LEU A 507 77.15 -0.76 41.89
C LEU A 507 77.21 -1.00 40.38
N LEU A 508 78.41 -0.96 39.77
CA LEU A 508 78.60 -1.28 38.35
C LEU A 508 78.21 -2.73 38.02
N THR A 509 78.47 -3.67 38.93
CA THR A 509 78.09 -5.08 38.77
C THR A 509 76.57 -5.25 38.79
N ARG A 510 75.87 -4.59 39.73
CA ARG A 510 74.41 -4.58 39.78
C ARG A 510 73.80 -3.89 38.56
N LEU A 511 74.34 -2.74 38.17
CA LEU A 511 73.90 -2.00 36.98
C LEU A 511 73.98 -2.86 35.72
N ARG A 512 75.06 -3.63 35.55
CA ARG A 512 75.21 -4.59 34.45
C ARG A 512 74.14 -5.69 34.48
N ALA A 513 73.78 -6.19 35.67
CA ALA A 513 72.72 -7.17 35.82
C ALA A 513 71.34 -6.57 35.50
N ASP A 514 71.02 -5.40 36.04
CA ASP A 514 69.75 -4.71 35.80
C ASP A 514 69.56 -4.33 34.33
N THR A 515 70.63 -3.89 33.66
CA THR A 515 70.62 -3.61 32.22
C THR A 515 70.34 -4.87 31.40
N ARG A 516 70.91 -6.02 31.78
CA ARG A 516 70.62 -7.32 31.12
C ARG A 516 69.17 -7.74 31.31
N THR A 517 68.62 -7.54 32.51
CA THR A 517 67.21 -7.80 32.80
C THR A 517 66.30 -6.90 31.96
N ALA A 518 66.56 -5.59 31.92
CA ALA A 518 65.80 -4.64 31.10
C ALA A 518 65.83 -4.97 29.60
N ILE A 519 66.99 -5.37 29.06
CA ILE A 519 67.10 -5.84 27.67
C ILE A 519 66.28 -7.13 27.46
N GLY A 520 66.28 -8.04 28.43
CA GLY A 520 65.44 -9.24 28.41
C GLY A 520 63.95 -8.90 28.39
N ASP A 521 63.53 -7.93 29.19
CA ASP A 521 62.14 -7.48 29.28
C ASP A 521 61.67 -6.81 27.97
N ILE A 522 62.52 -5.95 27.39
CA ILE A 522 62.29 -5.36 26.05
C ILE A 522 62.15 -6.46 24.99
N ARG A 523 63.05 -7.45 24.98
CA ARG A 523 62.99 -8.55 24.02
C ARG A 523 61.70 -9.34 24.16
N ARG A 524 61.27 -9.65 25.38
CA ARG A 524 59.97 -10.33 25.61
C ARG A 524 58.78 -9.52 25.08
N LEU A 525 58.76 -8.21 25.32
CA LEU A 525 57.70 -7.31 24.81
C LEU A 525 57.68 -7.23 23.28
N VAL A 526 58.85 -7.24 22.63
CA VAL A 526 58.97 -7.23 21.17
C VAL A 526 58.64 -8.59 20.57
N ASP A 527 59.08 -9.68 21.20
CA ASP A 527 58.79 -11.05 20.77
C ASP A 527 57.27 -11.34 20.78
N ASP A 528 56.51 -10.68 21.67
CA ASP A 528 55.04 -10.70 21.73
C ASP A 528 54.33 -10.04 20.55
N LEU A 529 55.03 -9.23 19.74
CA LEU A 529 54.46 -8.59 18.55
C LEU A 529 54.73 -9.41 17.28
N ARG A 530 56.00 -9.73 16.99
CA ARG A 530 56.43 -10.71 15.98
C ARG A 530 57.93 -10.98 16.17
N PRO A 531 58.37 -12.24 16.34
CA PRO A 531 59.79 -12.56 16.51
C PRO A 531 60.64 -12.03 15.33
N PRO A 532 61.70 -11.23 15.57
CA PRO A 532 62.53 -10.63 14.51
C PRO A 532 63.18 -11.66 13.58
N ALA A 533 63.49 -12.85 14.10
CA ALA A 533 64.05 -13.94 13.31
C ALA A 533 63.11 -14.39 12.17
N LEU A 534 61.79 -14.21 12.32
CA LEU A 534 60.83 -14.51 11.25
C LEU A 534 60.91 -13.49 10.10
N ASP A 535 61.26 -12.23 10.38
CA ASP A 535 61.47 -11.20 9.37
C ASP A 535 62.77 -11.40 8.60
N GLU A 536 63.84 -11.78 9.30
CA GLU A 536 65.18 -11.90 8.70
C GLU A 536 65.41 -13.24 7.99
N LEU A 537 64.87 -14.34 8.51
CA LEU A 537 65.20 -15.70 8.08
C LEU A 537 64.01 -16.53 7.58
N GLY A 538 62.78 -16.00 7.72
CA GLY A 538 61.54 -16.75 7.50
C GLY A 538 61.34 -17.89 8.52
N LEU A 539 60.17 -18.54 8.51
CA LEU A 539 59.81 -19.57 9.49
C LEU A 539 60.85 -20.70 9.61
N VAL A 540 61.26 -21.29 8.47
CA VAL A 540 62.20 -22.41 8.47
C VAL A 540 63.60 -21.97 8.93
N GLY A 541 64.06 -20.81 8.48
CA GLY A 541 65.37 -20.28 8.86
C GLY A 541 65.43 -19.94 10.35
N ALA A 542 64.38 -19.29 10.87
CA ALA A 542 64.25 -18.98 12.29
C ALA A 542 64.22 -20.25 13.17
N LEU A 543 63.54 -21.31 12.73
CA LEU A 543 63.48 -22.59 13.45
C LEU A 543 64.81 -23.35 13.41
N ARG A 544 65.53 -23.32 12.28
CA ARG A 544 66.89 -23.89 12.19
C ARG A 544 67.86 -23.14 13.11
N GLN A 545 67.86 -21.82 13.06
CA GLN A 545 68.66 -21.00 13.96
C GLN A 545 68.36 -21.30 15.44
N ARG A 546 67.07 -21.49 15.78
CA ARG A 546 66.67 -21.85 17.14
C ARG A 546 67.13 -23.26 17.52
N ALA A 547 67.06 -24.23 16.60
CA ALA A 547 67.54 -25.58 16.82
C ALA A 547 69.07 -25.62 17.05
N ASP A 548 69.84 -24.85 16.27
CA ASP A 548 71.30 -24.78 16.41
C ASP A 548 71.73 -24.22 17.79
N GLN A 549 70.96 -23.28 18.33
CA GLN A 549 71.17 -22.74 19.68
C GLN A 549 70.90 -23.75 20.79
N LEU A 550 70.16 -24.83 20.51
CA LEU A 550 69.79 -25.87 21.48
C LEU A 550 70.75 -27.07 21.38
N SER A 551 72.02 -26.85 21.72
CA SER A 551 73.06 -27.89 21.68
C SER A 551 73.23 -28.65 23.01
N TYR A 552 72.76 -28.10 24.13
CA TYR A 552 72.94 -28.65 25.46
C TYR A 552 71.61 -28.67 26.24
N ARG A 553 71.40 -29.76 26.99
CA ARG A 553 70.31 -29.93 27.95
C ARG A 553 70.54 -29.12 29.22
N ALA A 554 69.48 -28.97 30.01
CA ALA A 554 69.56 -28.28 31.31
C ALA A 554 70.54 -28.93 32.30
N ASP A 555 70.82 -30.23 32.15
CA ASP A 555 71.79 -31.00 32.92
C ASP A 555 73.21 -31.02 32.31
N GLY A 556 73.46 -30.23 31.25
CA GLY A 556 74.76 -30.09 30.60
C GLY A 556 75.10 -31.15 29.55
N ALA A 557 74.25 -32.15 29.35
CA ALA A 557 74.45 -33.18 28.33
C ALA A 557 74.09 -32.68 26.92
N THR A 558 74.78 -33.19 25.89
CA THR A 558 74.51 -32.79 24.50
C THR A 558 73.18 -33.37 23.99
N ILE A 559 72.46 -32.59 23.18
CA ILE A 559 71.26 -33.03 22.45
C ILE A 559 71.39 -32.62 20.97
N ARG A 560 70.98 -33.50 20.06
CA ARG A 560 70.94 -33.20 18.63
C ARG A 560 69.51 -32.82 18.21
N VAL A 561 69.32 -31.61 17.71
CA VAL A 561 68.03 -31.16 17.17
C VAL A 561 68.10 -31.11 15.65
N ALA A 562 67.26 -31.87 14.97
CA ALA A 562 67.15 -31.86 13.51
C ALA A 562 65.86 -31.18 13.07
N VAL A 563 65.95 -30.26 12.10
CA VAL A 563 64.77 -29.59 11.50
C VAL A 563 64.55 -30.13 10.09
N SER A 564 63.44 -30.83 9.89
CA SER A 564 62.98 -31.32 8.60
C SER A 564 61.83 -30.46 8.11
N ALA A 565 62.06 -29.69 7.05
CA ALA A 565 61.03 -28.89 6.41
C ALA A 565 61.31 -28.87 4.90
N SER A 566 60.29 -29.23 4.10
CA SER A 566 60.39 -29.26 2.64
C SER A 566 59.10 -28.72 2.01
N GLY A 567 59.22 -27.74 1.11
CA GLY A 567 58.11 -27.28 0.26
C GLY A 567 56.99 -26.54 0.99
N LEU A 568 57.30 -25.71 2.00
CA LEU A 568 56.31 -24.86 2.64
C LEU A 568 55.88 -23.71 1.71
N PRO A 569 54.57 -23.46 1.51
CA PRO A 569 54.08 -22.29 0.77
C PRO A 569 54.25 -21.02 1.61
N THR A 570 53.98 -19.86 1.02
CA THR A 570 53.88 -18.60 1.77
C THR A 570 52.73 -18.71 2.77
N LEU A 571 53.03 -18.61 4.06
CA LEU A 571 52.05 -18.71 5.14
C LEU A 571 51.57 -17.31 5.57
N PRO A 572 50.32 -17.16 6.05
CA PRO A 572 49.90 -15.95 6.72
C PRO A 572 50.79 -15.64 7.94
N ALA A 573 51.16 -14.37 8.15
CA ALA A 573 52.09 -13.97 9.22
C ALA A 573 51.68 -14.45 10.62
N ALA A 574 50.38 -14.46 10.93
CA ALA A 574 49.85 -14.98 12.19
C ALA A 574 50.13 -16.49 12.36
N LEU A 575 50.02 -17.26 11.27
CA LEU A 575 50.31 -18.69 11.26
C LEU A 575 51.82 -18.96 11.39
N GLU A 576 52.67 -18.14 10.77
CA GLU A 576 54.13 -18.21 10.97
C GLU A 576 54.53 -17.97 12.43
N VAL A 577 53.96 -16.96 13.07
CA VAL A 577 54.24 -16.63 14.48
C VAL A 577 53.78 -17.75 15.40
N ALA A 578 52.56 -18.27 15.21
CA ALA A 578 52.05 -19.38 16.00
C ALA A 578 52.89 -20.65 15.80
N ALA A 579 53.24 -20.97 14.55
CA ALA A 579 54.08 -22.11 14.21
C ALA A 579 55.45 -22.02 14.89
N TYR A 580 56.09 -20.86 14.82
CA TYR A 580 57.38 -20.60 15.44
C TYR A 580 57.32 -20.75 16.97
N ARG A 581 56.29 -20.17 17.60
CA ARG A 581 56.12 -20.22 19.07
C ARG A 581 55.84 -21.64 19.56
N ILE A 582 54.97 -22.39 18.88
CA ILE A 582 54.65 -23.77 19.23
C ILE A 582 55.89 -24.66 19.10
N ALA A 583 56.60 -24.58 17.97
CA ALA A 583 57.81 -25.37 17.77
C ALA A 583 58.93 -25.01 18.77
N THR A 584 59.11 -23.72 19.07
CA THR A 584 60.14 -23.27 20.03
C THR A 584 59.83 -23.71 21.46
N GLU A 585 58.58 -23.63 21.88
CA GLU A 585 58.14 -24.09 23.20
C GLU A 585 58.26 -25.62 23.30
N ALA A 586 57.86 -26.36 22.27
CA ALA A 586 58.00 -27.80 22.22
C ALA A 586 59.47 -28.24 22.31
N LEU A 587 60.38 -27.61 21.54
CA LEU A 587 61.82 -27.88 21.63
C LEU A 587 62.41 -27.51 22.99
N THR A 588 61.95 -26.41 23.60
CA THR A 588 62.39 -26.01 24.95
C THR A 588 61.95 -27.04 26.00
N ASN A 589 60.74 -27.57 25.88
CA ASN A 589 60.24 -28.63 26.75
C ASN A 589 61.07 -29.91 26.63
N VAL A 590 61.47 -30.29 25.42
CA VAL A 590 62.40 -31.42 25.21
C VAL A 590 63.71 -31.18 25.97
N VAL A 591 64.35 -30.03 25.75
CA VAL A 591 65.66 -29.69 26.34
C VAL A 591 65.61 -29.62 27.88
N ARG A 592 64.47 -29.22 28.45
CA ARG A 592 64.29 -29.09 29.91
C ARG A 592 63.78 -30.34 30.59
N HIS A 593 62.98 -31.18 29.91
CA HIS A 593 62.18 -32.19 30.60
C HIS A 593 62.33 -33.63 30.06
N SER A 594 62.75 -33.86 28.82
CA SER A 594 62.67 -35.21 28.24
C SER A 594 63.90 -36.10 28.46
N ARG A 595 65.05 -35.55 28.91
CA ARG A 595 66.36 -36.25 28.97
C ARG A 595 66.77 -36.90 27.63
N ALA A 596 66.17 -36.49 26.52
CA ALA A 596 66.43 -36.99 25.18
C ALA A 596 67.87 -36.71 24.71
N THR A 597 68.42 -37.60 23.89
CA THR A 597 69.66 -37.39 23.15
C THR A 597 69.43 -36.82 21.75
N SER A 598 68.22 -36.96 21.21
CA SER A 598 67.83 -36.46 19.89
C SER A 598 66.41 -35.93 19.88
N ALA A 599 66.18 -34.87 19.10
CA ALA A 599 64.87 -34.33 18.81
C ALA A 599 64.72 -33.98 17.34
N VAL A 600 63.53 -34.21 16.79
CA VAL A 600 63.21 -33.90 15.39
C VAL A 600 62.00 -32.98 15.35
N LEU A 601 62.17 -31.82 14.74
CA LEU A 601 61.10 -30.91 14.36
C LEU A 601 60.80 -31.11 12.87
N ALA A 602 59.60 -31.61 12.57
CA ALA A 602 59.10 -31.79 11.21
C ALA A 602 57.99 -30.77 10.92
N LEU A 603 58.13 -30.05 9.81
CA LEU A 603 57.07 -29.22 9.23
C LEU A 603 56.64 -29.86 7.91
N ARG A 604 55.38 -30.30 7.86
CA ARG A 604 54.78 -30.92 6.67
C ARG A 604 53.61 -30.08 6.19
N CYS A 605 53.54 -29.88 4.88
CA CYS A 605 52.47 -29.11 4.26
C CYS A 605 51.73 -29.99 3.26
N GLY A 606 50.43 -30.19 3.49
CA GLY A 606 49.48 -30.80 2.57
C GLY A 606 48.26 -29.88 2.42
N ASN A 607 47.07 -30.38 2.76
CA ASN A 607 45.87 -29.54 2.94
C ASN A 607 45.91 -28.74 4.26
N ASP A 608 46.70 -29.21 5.21
CA ASP A 608 46.95 -28.58 6.50
C ASP A 608 48.46 -28.36 6.66
N LEU A 609 48.84 -27.37 7.49
CA LEU A 609 50.18 -27.25 8.02
C LEU A 609 50.28 -28.09 9.30
N GLU A 610 51.12 -29.12 9.25
CA GLU A 610 51.44 -29.98 10.40
C GLU A 610 52.82 -29.62 10.96
N ILE A 611 52.87 -29.38 12.27
CA ILE A 611 54.09 -29.10 13.03
C ILE A 611 54.23 -30.19 14.07
N GLU A 612 55.26 -31.01 13.93
CA GLU A 612 55.50 -32.18 14.77
C GLU A 612 56.88 -32.11 15.40
N VAL A 613 56.94 -32.16 16.73
CA VAL A 613 58.18 -32.30 17.50
C VAL A 613 58.18 -33.65 18.17
N THR A 614 59.22 -34.44 17.93
CA THR A 614 59.44 -35.77 18.53
C THR A 614 60.80 -35.85 19.18
N ASP A 615 60.92 -36.60 20.27
CA ASP A 615 62.16 -36.83 20.99
C ASP A 615 62.35 -38.30 21.38
N ASP A 616 63.58 -38.70 21.73
CA ASP A 616 63.96 -40.07 22.12
C ASP A 616 64.06 -40.28 23.65
N GLY A 617 63.35 -39.47 24.44
CA GLY A 617 63.28 -39.58 25.90
C GLY A 617 62.62 -40.88 26.39
N PRO A 618 62.63 -41.15 27.71
CA PRO A 618 62.11 -42.40 28.26
C PRO A 618 60.59 -42.55 28.01
N PRO A 619 60.13 -43.68 27.43
CA PRO A 619 58.76 -43.84 26.91
C PRO A 619 57.66 -43.84 27.98
N ASN A 620 58.01 -44.04 29.25
CA ASN A 620 57.07 -44.14 30.39
C ASN A 620 57.26 -43.02 31.44
N GLY A 621 57.83 -41.87 31.05
CA GLY A 621 57.91 -40.72 31.95
C GLY A 621 56.52 -40.16 32.26
N ALA A 622 56.27 -39.77 33.52
CA ALA A 622 55.00 -39.15 33.90
C ALA A 622 54.83 -37.79 33.21
N TRP A 623 53.92 -37.73 32.23
CA TRP A 623 53.67 -36.54 31.43
C TRP A 623 52.62 -35.66 32.10
N HIS A 624 53.07 -34.57 32.71
CA HIS A 624 52.20 -33.63 33.41
C HIS A 624 51.92 -32.41 32.52
N PRO A 625 50.66 -32.11 32.19
CA PRO A 625 50.31 -30.88 31.48
C PRO A 625 50.74 -29.66 32.30
N GLY A 626 51.81 -29.00 31.86
CA GLY A 626 52.27 -27.72 32.41
C GLY A 626 51.75 -26.52 31.61
N VAL A 627 52.10 -25.33 32.08
CA VAL A 627 51.71 -24.04 31.46
C VAL A 627 52.10 -23.97 29.98
N GLY A 628 53.25 -24.53 29.59
CA GLY A 628 53.72 -24.56 28.20
C GLY A 628 52.81 -25.37 27.25
N LEU A 629 52.32 -26.54 27.69
CA LEU A 629 51.41 -27.38 26.90
C LEU A 629 50.02 -26.73 26.75
N GLN A 630 49.54 -26.06 27.79
CA GLN A 630 48.29 -25.29 27.73
C GLN A 630 48.41 -24.11 26.76
N ALA A 631 49.49 -23.33 26.86
CA ALA A 631 49.71 -22.18 25.99
C ALA A 631 49.87 -22.57 24.50
N MET A 632 50.48 -23.72 24.20
CA MET A 632 50.54 -24.23 22.81
C MET A 632 49.16 -24.66 22.30
N ARG A 633 48.32 -25.27 23.15
CA ARG A 633 46.94 -25.65 22.80
C ARG A 633 46.06 -24.44 22.52
N GLU A 634 46.12 -23.43 23.38
CA GLU A 634 45.36 -22.17 23.24
C GLU A 634 45.74 -21.46 21.93
N ARG A 635 47.04 -21.28 21.66
CA ARG A 635 47.53 -20.68 20.40
C ARG A 635 47.12 -21.47 19.16
N ALA A 636 47.08 -22.80 19.23
CA ALA A 636 46.58 -23.62 18.13
C ALA A 636 45.09 -23.36 17.88
N ALA A 637 44.29 -23.29 18.95
CA ALA A 637 42.85 -23.05 18.87
C ALA A 637 42.49 -21.64 18.36
N GLU A 638 43.26 -20.61 18.71
CA GLU A 638 43.08 -19.22 18.25
C GLU A 638 43.09 -19.09 16.72
N LEU A 639 43.84 -19.97 16.02
CA LEU A 639 43.90 -20.03 14.56
C LEU A 639 43.08 -21.18 13.97
N GLY A 640 42.15 -21.75 14.73
CA GLY A 640 41.29 -22.85 14.29
C GLY A 640 42.02 -24.20 14.11
N GLY A 641 43.21 -24.34 14.68
CA GLY A 641 44.03 -25.54 14.61
C GLY A 641 43.72 -26.58 15.70
N LYS A 642 44.23 -27.80 15.52
CA LYS A 642 44.17 -28.92 16.48
C LYS A 642 45.53 -29.14 17.12
N PHE A 643 45.54 -29.47 18.41
CA PHE A 643 46.76 -29.71 19.17
C PHE A 643 46.68 -31.04 19.92
N GLU A 644 47.69 -31.88 19.72
CA GLU A 644 47.85 -33.18 20.34
C GLU A 644 49.25 -33.28 20.94
N ALA A 645 49.32 -33.87 22.12
CA ALA A 645 50.56 -34.02 22.86
C ALA A 645 50.43 -35.35 23.61
N GLY A 646 51.41 -36.26 23.50
CA GLY A 646 51.48 -37.45 24.35
C GLY A 646 52.85 -38.11 24.42
N PRO A 647 53.05 -39.04 25.38
CA PRO A 647 54.12 -40.01 25.26
C PRO A 647 53.88 -40.95 24.07
N THR A 648 54.95 -41.46 23.50
CA THR A 648 54.99 -42.45 22.43
C THR A 648 55.91 -43.60 22.83
N PRO A 649 55.85 -44.77 22.16
CA PRO A 649 56.75 -45.88 22.45
C PRO A 649 58.24 -45.57 22.28
N ARG A 650 58.58 -44.44 21.63
CA ARG A 650 59.95 -44.02 21.32
C ARG A 650 60.38 -42.74 22.06
N GLY A 651 59.51 -42.13 22.88
CA GLY A 651 59.77 -40.87 23.59
C GLY A 651 58.57 -39.93 23.55
N GLY A 652 58.74 -38.61 23.51
CA GLY A 652 57.63 -37.65 23.47
C GLY A 652 57.18 -37.24 22.06
N ARG A 653 55.91 -36.82 21.92
CA ARG A 653 55.39 -36.18 20.69
C ARG A 653 54.49 -34.98 21.02
N VAL A 654 54.74 -33.86 20.34
CA VAL A 654 53.87 -32.69 20.27
C VAL A 654 53.52 -32.44 18.80
N CYS A 655 52.23 -32.34 18.48
CA CYS A 655 51.73 -32.16 17.13
C CYS A 655 50.65 -31.06 17.10
N ALA A 656 50.82 -30.08 16.21
CA ALA A 656 49.82 -29.06 15.92
C ALA A 656 49.47 -29.09 14.42
N ARG A 657 48.18 -29.02 14.10
CA ARG A 657 47.66 -29.05 12.73
C ARG A 657 46.78 -27.82 12.47
N PHE A 658 47.08 -27.08 11.41
CA PHE A 658 46.35 -25.86 11.04
C PHE A 658 45.75 -25.98 9.64
N PRO A 659 44.47 -25.64 9.45
CA PRO A 659 43.88 -25.60 8.12
C PRO A 659 44.53 -24.52 7.28
N LEU A 660 45.03 -24.88 6.09
CA LEU A 660 45.49 -23.89 5.13
C LEU A 660 44.27 -23.40 4.35
N VAL A 661 43.77 -22.22 4.72
CA VAL A 661 42.80 -21.53 3.87
C VAL A 661 43.53 -21.16 2.60
N THR A 662 43.27 -21.87 1.51
CA THR A 662 43.67 -21.46 0.16
C THR A 662 43.07 -20.08 -0.06
N LEU A 663 43.89 -19.04 0.05
CA LEU A 663 43.54 -17.74 -0.51
C LEU A 663 43.49 -17.97 -2.02
N GLU A 664 42.31 -18.24 -2.55
CA GLU A 664 42.04 -18.05 -3.96
C GLU A 664 42.41 -16.60 -4.27
N THR A 665 43.56 -16.40 -4.90
CA THR A 665 43.91 -15.17 -5.59
C THR A 665 42.79 -14.90 -6.61
N ARG A 666 41.92 -13.96 -6.27
CA ARG A 666 41.10 -13.22 -7.24
C ARG A 666 41.94 -12.16 -7.92
#